data_AF-A0AA43KFE7-F1
#
_entry.id   AF-A0AA43KFE7-F1
#
_cell.length_a   1.000
_cell.length_b   1.000
_cell.length_c   1.000
_cell.angle_alpha   90.00
_cell.angle_beta   90.00
_cell.angle_gamma   90.00
#
_symmetry.space_group_name_H-M   'P 1'
#
loop_
_entity.id
_entity.type
_entity.pdbx_description
1 polymer ?
#
loop_
_entity_poly.entity_id
_entity_poly.type
_entity_poly.pdbx_seq_one_letter_code
_entity_poly.pdbx_strand_id
1 'polypeptide(L)'
;MLKPLSQAQADGDRVYAVIRGSGVNHNGRGNGLTAPSMQAQIELLQKVYQQADINPSSINYIEAHGTATLIGDALEMKALGAVVGKNRTPDNPCGVGCVKTNIGHTEAASGIAGLIKVALSLYHRQIPPTLHFQEPNPGISFAKLGLKVQQTLETLPEDTGLIRAGVSSLGLGGTNAHVILESVPSQAKVELNPAPLQIFTLTAKSPTALQALAQRYQAFLKHTPEASLSDICFTANTRRSQFQHRIAVITESKEQLKIQLNSYVCNEQSLEVFSGKITRRKSAPVGFIFTGESHKIKPIIQLFYQKNNSAIDSLLEPLELMLDSYVGKSFLELIKEDNLENSLHSKLVDFICEYAVAQLFQYWGINPAMSIAYGMGTYTALVIAEVLTLEDVIFIITENKNFKSLHNFQLPTIPVVSSLTGNTIKVAQSITPEQWQKEFDFNNIDSQNLANLSLDNNSILLDVCSLSIKNYDKIESSDYVYILFATLIQFWLIGTKIDWSKVEDYKQCSPISLPTYPFEGESYWINLSPNISRDKIEGKNKNHHNNLICLEEEFVAPRNDIEQQIANIWQKVLGHESIGIHDNFFELGGNSILSASLVSEMEKNFDQHFSLTSFFQFPTIAEIAHSMNEPLVDLPNNSFINALDPKDYHKLLIINLGRNGLRPNPYSLMIALNSQNNKPPFFFCANGIHEATPLSKYLEKEYSFYFLESGRTIFFLEDRTTEENIKALASHHVKDILAIQPEGDYLLAGFSFGSLVAYEIAKQLEQKGKKVAFLGILDMFGNDLRFNFFKKQLTRILTVNPKKLIKLIMKKIFYKLIKLIKLIMKTIFYTADKKLDEIPQSTYTPNNTSDKKYIMDRYQGKITLFIAQGRVNSSPTEKLISLLFYRYGWSQKSLGQIHKVPGSHASMVQEPNVKILADKIQCSLTKDS
;
A
#
# COMPACT_ATOMS: atom_id res chain seq x y z
N MET A 1 -7.32 7.63 2.26
CA MET A 1 -6.88 8.19 0.96
C MET A 1 -6.36 9.59 1.24
N LEU A 2 -5.23 9.99 0.66
CA LEU A 2 -4.62 11.30 0.88
C LEU A 2 -4.49 12.02 -0.47
N LYS A 3 -4.80 13.31 -0.49
CA LYS A 3 -4.64 14.23 -1.63
C LYS A 3 -4.14 15.58 -1.12
N PRO A 4 -3.45 16.38 -1.96
CA PRO A 4 -3.30 17.80 -1.70
C PRO A 4 -4.67 18.45 -1.47
N LEU A 5 -4.78 19.36 -0.51
CA LEU A 5 -6.07 19.98 -0.14
C LEU A 5 -6.72 20.67 -1.34
N SER A 6 -5.95 21.39 -2.15
CA SER A 6 -6.43 22.05 -3.37
C SER A 6 -7.04 21.06 -4.37
N GLN A 7 -6.43 19.87 -4.52
CA GLN A 7 -6.98 18.84 -5.40
C GLN A 7 -8.24 18.21 -4.81
N ALA A 8 -8.27 17.96 -3.50
CA ALA A 8 -9.47 17.45 -2.84
C ALA A 8 -10.66 18.44 -2.99
N GLN A 9 -10.39 19.74 -2.88
CA GLN A 9 -11.38 20.80 -3.10
C GLN A 9 -11.82 20.87 -4.57
N ALA A 10 -10.89 20.83 -5.51
CA ALA A 10 -11.20 20.83 -6.96
C ALA A 10 -12.02 19.59 -7.36
N ASP A 11 -11.74 18.44 -6.76
CA ASP A 11 -12.46 17.19 -7.00
C ASP A 11 -13.82 17.14 -6.25
N GLY A 12 -14.10 18.11 -5.36
CA GLY A 12 -15.26 18.11 -4.48
C GLY A 12 -15.30 16.92 -3.52
N ASP A 13 -14.13 16.48 -3.01
CA ASP A 13 -14.01 15.38 -2.06
C ASP A 13 -14.40 15.79 -0.64
N ARG A 14 -14.96 14.84 0.12
CA ARG A 14 -15.15 15.01 1.57
C ARG A 14 -13.80 14.99 2.27
N VAL A 15 -13.47 16.07 2.96
CA VAL A 15 -12.23 16.19 3.75
C VAL A 15 -12.55 15.97 5.23
N TYR A 16 -11.93 14.96 5.84
CA TYR A 16 -12.07 14.68 7.28
C TYR A 16 -11.15 15.56 8.13
N ALA A 17 -9.90 15.69 7.70
CA ALA A 17 -8.88 16.52 8.34
C ALA A 17 -7.76 16.81 7.33
N VAL A 18 -6.94 17.81 7.62
CA VAL A 18 -5.77 18.20 6.82
C VAL A 18 -4.49 17.79 7.55
N ILE A 19 -3.60 17.05 6.90
CA ILE A 19 -2.25 16.80 7.44
C ILE A 19 -1.41 18.04 7.16
N ARG A 20 -1.04 18.78 8.22
CA ARG A 20 -0.25 20.01 8.13
C ARG A 20 1.26 19.77 8.18
N GLY A 21 1.67 18.70 8.83
CA GLY A 21 3.07 18.31 8.94
C GLY A 21 3.21 16.86 9.37
N SER A 22 4.32 16.25 8.98
CA SER A 22 4.69 14.91 9.43
C SER A 22 6.21 14.78 9.45
N GLY A 23 6.71 13.88 10.29
CA GLY A 23 8.12 13.58 10.34
C GLY A 23 8.40 12.23 10.97
N VAL A 24 9.62 11.75 10.72
CA VAL A 24 10.16 10.53 11.30
C VAL A 24 11.60 10.76 11.75
N ASN A 25 12.01 10.08 12.80
CA ASN A 25 13.41 9.97 13.21
C ASN A 25 13.68 8.62 13.90
N HIS A 26 14.82 8.50 14.57
CA HIS A 26 15.24 7.28 15.23
C HIS A 26 15.85 7.58 16.62
N ASN A 27 15.68 6.67 17.58
CA ASN A 27 16.20 6.79 18.94
C ASN A 27 17.74 6.82 19.03
N GLY A 28 18.43 6.42 17.96
CA GLY A 28 19.88 6.38 17.89
C GLY A 28 20.49 5.33 18.84
N ARG A 29 21.64 5.65 19.43
CA ARG A 29 22.35 4.78 20.38
C ARG A 29 21.80 5.00 21.80
N GLY A 30 20.75 4.28 22.15
CA GLY A 30 20.14 4.31 23.49
C GLY A 30 20.55 3.13 24.39
N ASN A 31 19.90 3.01 25.55
CA ASN A 31 20.11 1.96 26.57
C ASN A 31 19.65 0.55 26.15
N GLY A 32 19.52 0.31 24.85
CA GLY A 32 18.99 -0.93 24.28
C GLY A 32 18.25 -0.66 22.97
N LEU A 33 18.17 -1.66 22.11
CA LEU A 33 17.47 -1.56 20.81
C LEU A 33 15.99 -1.18 20.99
N THR A 34 15.38 -1.71 22.05
CA THR A 34 13.96 -1.53 22.35
C THR A 34 13.70 -0.36 23.31
N ALA A 35 14.75 0.30 23.80
CA ALA A 35 14.62 1.38 24.76
C ALA A 35 14.16 2.68 24.06
N PRO A 36 13.06 3.32 24.52
CA PRO A 36 12.64 4.61 23.98
C PRO A 36 13.64 5.73 24.35
N SER A 37 13.76 6.75 23.49
CA SER A 37 14.57 7.94 23.75
C SER A 37 13.68 9.19 23.85
N MET A 38 13.61 9.78 25.05
CA MET A 38 12.88 11.04 25.27
C MET A 38 13.45 12.18 24.40
N GLN A 39 14.78 12.26 24.28
CA GLN A 39 15.45 13.31 23.52
C GLN A 39 15.12 13.20 22.02
N ALA A 40 15.14 11.98 21.47
CA ALA A 40 14.75 11.77 20.07
C ALA A 40 13.28 12.14 19.83
N GLN A 41 12.38 11.88 20.79
CA GLN A 41 11.00 12.31 20.68
C GLN A 41 10.84 13.84 20.72
N ILE A 42 11.58 14.54 21.59
CA ILE A 42 11.60 16.02 21.63
C ILE A 42 12.06 16.59 20.29
N GLU A 43 13.17 16.10 19.76
CA GLU A 43 13.74 16.55 18.49
C GLU A 43 12.76 16.33 17.32
N LEU A 44 12.09 15.17 17.30
CA LEU A 44 11.07 14.89 16.31
C LEU A 44 9.92 15.89 16.38
N LEU A 45 9.36 16.10 17.58
CA LEU A 45 8.26 17.04 17.78
C LEU A 45 8.66 18.44 17.33
N GLN A 46 9.79 18.96 17.82
CA GLN A 46 10.30 20.29 17.46
C GLN A 46 10.48 20.44 15.95
N LYS A 47 11.10 19.45 15.30
CA LYS A 47 11.31 19.44 13.86
C LYS A 47 9.99 19.51 13.11
N VAL A 48 8.99 18.69 13.47
CA VAL A 48 7.70 18.64 12.77
C VAL A 48 6.91 19.94 12.96
N TYR A 49 6.87 20.48 14.18
CA TYR A 49 6.20 21.76 14.46
C TYR A 49 6.86 22.93 13.73
N GLN A 50 8.21 22.98 13.72
CA GLN A 50 8.95 24.01 12.99
C GLN A 50 8.73 23.93 11.49
N GLN A 51 8.79 22.72 10.90
CA GLN A 51 8.57 22.52 9.47
C GLN A 51 7.13 22.85 9.04
N ALA A 52 6.15 22.62 9.91
CA ALA A 52 4.74 22.93 9.65
C ALA A 52 4.38 24.40 9.91
N ASP A 53 5.31 25.20 10.46
CA ASP A 53 5.08 26.55 10.97
C ASP A 53 3.89 26.62 11.94
N ILE A 54 3.87 25.71 12.92
CA ILE A 54 2.80 25.60 13.92
C ILE A 54 3.38 25.77 15.32
N ASN A 55 2.80 26.70 16.08
CA ASN A 55 3.10 26.84 17.50
C ASN A 55 2.63 25.60 18.28
N PRO A 56 3.53 24.86 18.97
CA PRO A 56 3.16 23.66 19.74
C PRO A 56 2.10 23.90 20.82
N SER A 57 2.05 25.11 21.42
CA SER A 57 1.05 25.45 22.43
C SER A 57 -0.37 25.61 21.85
N SER A 58 -0.51 25.66 20.52
CA SER A 58 -1.82 25.71 19.83
C SER A 58 -2.48 24.35 19.63
N ILE A 59 -1.80 23.25 19.97
CA ILE A 59 -2.33 21.89 19.78
C ILE A 59 -3.36 21.55 20.86
N ASN A 60 -4.56 21.14 20.47
CA ASN A 60 -5.62 20.82 21.43
C ASN A 60 -5.46 19.42 22.00
N TYR A 61 -5.01 18.47 21.16
CA TYR A 61 -4.99 17.05 21.50
C TYR A 61 -3.77 16.32 20.95
N ILE A 62 -3.22 15.36 21.70
CA ILE A 62 -2.22 14.41 21.21
C ILE A 62 -2.75 12.98 21.39
N GLU A 63 -2.85 12.27 20.28
CA GLU A 63 -2.95 10.82 20.25
C GLU A 63 -1.54 10.24 20.42
N ALA A 64 -1.23 9.80 21.63
CA ALA A 64 0.07 9.28 22.02
C ALA A 64 0.31 7.87 21.51
N HIS A 65 1.56 7.42 21.55
CA HIS A 65 1.90 6.02 21.34
C HIS A 65 1.38 5.15 22.48
N GLY A 66 1.60 5.55 23.75
CA GLY A 66 0.89 5.04 24.93
C GLY A 66 0.64 3.54 24.95
N THR A 67 1.72 2.75 25.08
CA THR A 67 1.67 1.28 25.07
C THR A 67 1.49 0.65 26.44
N ALA A 68 1.11 1.46 27.44
CA ALA A 68 0.96 1.04 28.83
C ALA A 68 2.27 0.51 29.43
N THR A 69 3.41 1.12 29.06
CA THR A 69 4.72 0.78 29.64
C THR A 69 5.11 1.82 30.68
N LEU A 70 5.45 1.39 31.90
CA LEU A 70 5.73 2.31 33.01
C LEU A 70 6.78 3.37 32.65
N ILE A 71 7.88 2.95 32.02
CA ILE A 71 8.97 3.84 31.63
C ILE A 71 8.68 4.55 30.31
N GLY A 72 8.18 3.84 29.30
CA GLY A 72 7.95 4.41 27.97
C GLY A 72 6.89 5.51 27.98
N ASP A 73 5.77 5.28 28.66
CA ASP A 73 4.71 6.27 28.79
C ASP A 73 5.20 7.49 29.57
N ALA A 74 6.03 7.30 30.60
CA ALA A 74 6.59 8.42 31.35
C ALA A 74 7.57 9.26 30.54
N LEU A 75 8.41 8.62 29.71
CA LEU A 75 9.33 9.33 28.81
C LEU A 75 8.56 10.06 27.69
N GLU A 76 7.51 9.44 27.15
CA GLU A 76 6.66 10.06 26.13
C GLU A 76 5.92 11.29 26.67
N MET A 77 5.28 11.19 27.84
CA MET A 77 4.59 12.34 28.43
C MET A 77 5.55 13.47 28.79
N LYS A 78 6.77 13.16 29.23
CA LYS A 78 7.80 14.18 29.48
C LYS A 78 8.26 14.85 28.18
N ALA A 79 8.45 14.10 27.10
CA ALA A 79 8.79 14.67 25.79
C ALA A 79 7.67 15.59 25.27
N LEU A 80 6.41 15.16 25.39
CA LEU A 80 5.24 15.98 25.04
C LEU A 80 5.16 17.25 25.90
N GLY A 81 5.36 17.13 27.21
CA GLY A 81 5.37 18.28 28.13
C GLY A 81 6.46 19.30 27.81
N ALA A 82 7.66 18.83 27.40
CA ALA A 82 8.78 19.70 27.05
C ALA A 82 8.54 20.54 25.77
N VAL A 83 7.66 20.08 24.87
CA VAL A 83 7.40 20.74 23.58
C VAL A 83 5.98 21.32 23.52
N VAL A 84 4.97 20.46 23.59
CA VAL A 84 3.55 20.83 23.42
C VAL A 84 3.00 21.47 24.69
N GLY A 85 3.37 20.95 25.85
CA GLY A 85 2.94 21.45 27.17
C GLY A 85 3.65 22.73 27.63
N LYS A 86 4.75 23.11 26.95
CA LYS A 86 5.55 24.28 27.32
C LYS A 86 4.72 25.56 27.23
N ASN A 87 4.85 26.40 28.26
CA ASN A 87 4.16 27.70 28.40
C ASN A 87 2.63 27.62 28.40
N ARG A 88 2.04 26.46 28.75
CA ARG A 88 0.59 26.35 28.97
C ARG A 88 0.22 26.67 30.41
N THR A 89 -0.95 27.28 30.59
CA THR A 89 -1.56 27.51 31.91
C THR A 89 -2.31 26.25 32.38
N PRO A 90 -2.55 26.10 33.70
CA PRO A 90 -3.37 25.00 34.22
C PRO A 90 -4.80 24.95 33.64
N ASP A 91 -5.32 26.10 33.20
CA ASP A 91 -6.67 26.22 32.61
C ASP A 91 -6.71 25.89 31.10
N ASN A 92 -5.55 25.73 30.46
CA ASN A 92 -5.44 25.37 29.04
C ASN A 92 -4.41 24.25 28.78
N PRO A 93 -4.57 23.06 29.39
CA PRO A 93 -3.67 21.93 29.16
C PRO A 93 -3.92 21.27 27.80
N CYS A 94 -2.92 20.58 27.25
CA CYS A 94 -3.11 19.73 26.08
C CYS A 94 -3.81 18.43 26.48
N GLY A 95 -4.90 18.08 25.80
CA GLY A 95 -5.48 16.74 25.94
C GLY A 95 -4.53 15.67 25.40
N VAL A 96 -4.44 14.54 26.09
CA VAL A 96 -3.70 13.36 25.61
C VAL A 96 -4.57 12.11 25.71
N GLY A 97 -4.39 11.17 24.78
CA GLY A 97 -5.03 9.87 24.84
C GLY A 97 -4.41 8.83 23.93
N CYS A 98 -5.00 7.64 23.90
CA CYS A 98 -4.49 6.52 23.10
C CYS A 98 -5.64 5.60 22.65
N VAL A 99 -5.70 5.24 21.37
CA VAL A 99 -6.70 4.33 20.77
C VAL A 99 -6.47 2.88 21.17
N LYS A 100 -5.24 2.53 21.59
CA LYS A 100 -4.88 1.16 21.97
C LYS A 100 -5.66 0.68 23.19
N THR A 101 -6.18 1.60 24.00
CA THR A 101 -7.09 1.27 25.11
C THR A 101 -8.43 0.71 24.66
N ASN A 102 -8.80 0.85 23.39
CA ASN A 102 -10.06 0.37 22.84
C ASN A 102 -9.88 -0.88 21.96
N ILE A 103 -8.80 -0.94 21.18
CA ILE A 103 -8.59 -1.97 20.15
C ILE A 103 -7.29 -2.78 20.32
N GLY A 104 -6.57 -2.55 21.42
CA GLY A 104 -5.24 -3.11 21.64
C GLY A 104 -4.14 -2.46 20.80
N HIS A 105 -2.90 -2.91 21.01
CA HIS A 105 -1.77 -2.46 20.20
C HIS A 105 -1.73 -3.25 18.88
N THR A 106 -2.20 -2.62 17.80
CA THR A 106 -2.23 -3.21 16.44
C THR A 106 -0.87 -3.18 15.72
N GLU A 107 0.23 -3.12 16.47
CA GLU A 107 1.61 -3.05 15.99
C GLU A 107 1.80 -2.09 14.79
N ALA A 108 2.10 -2.63 13.61
CA ALA A 108 2.33 -1.88 12.38
C ALA A 108 1.14 -0.99 11.97
N ALA A 109 -0.09 -1.33 12.39
CA ALA A 109 -1.29 -0.56 12.10
C ALA A 109 -1.63 0.48 13.19
N SER A 110 -0.83 0.61 14.24
CA SER A 110 -1.16 1.50 15.35
C SER A 110 -1.12 2.99 15.00
N GLY A 111 -0.17 3.40 14.16
CA GLY A 111 -0.12 4.79 13.67
C GLY A 111 -1.36 5.18 12.88
N ILE A 112 -1.82 4.32 11.97
CA ILE A 112 -3.01 4.61 11.15
C ILE A 112 -4.30 4.55 11.99
N ALA A 113 -4.38 3.68 13.00
CA ALA A 113 -5.52 3.65 13.93
C ALA A 113 -5.66 4.97 14.71
N GLY A 114 -4.54 5.49 15.23
CA GLY A 114 -4.50 6.79 15.90
C GLY A 114 -4.86 7.94 14.95
N LEU A 115 -4.34 7.91 13.72
CA LEU A 115 -4.67 8.90 12.69
C LEU A 115 -6.15 8.90 12.33
N ILE A 116 -6.79 7.73 12.19
CA ILE A 116 -8.23 7.61 11.95
C ILE A 116 -9.03 8.19 13.12
N LYS A 117 -8.69 7.82 14.36
CA LYS A 117 -9.34 8.36 15.56
C LYS A 117 -9.27 9.88 15.58
N VAL A 118 -8.09 10.46 15.39
CA VAL A 118 -7.91 11.92 15.40
C VAL A 118 -8.64 12.60 14.24
N ALA A 119 -8.58 12.05 13.02
CA ALA A 119 -9.29 12.61 11.88
C ALA A 119 -10.81 12.63 12.11
N LEU A 120 -11.37 11.56 12.68
CA LEU A 120 -12.78 11.53 13.07
C LEU A 120 -13.09 12.49 14.21
N SER A 121 -12.21 12.61 15.21
CA SER A 121 -12.38 13.54 16.32
C SER A 121 -12.41 15.00 15.87
N LEU A 122 -11.53 15.39 14.96
CA LEU A 122 -11.52 16.73 14.37
C LEU A 122 -12.77 16.96 13.52
N TYR A 123 -13.16 15.97 12.72
CA TYR A 123 -14.33 16.05 11.86
C TYR A 123 -15.65 16.20 12.63
N HIS A 124 -15.81 15.43 13.71
CA HIS A 124 -16.99 15.46 14.57
C HIS A 124 -16.90 16.51 15.69
N ARG A 125 -15.76 17.22 15.79
CA ARG A 125 -15.44 18.13 16.92
C ARG A 125 -15.66 17.45 18.27
N GLN A 126 -15.26 16.19 18.41
CA GLN A 126 -15.46 15.37 19.59
C GLN A 126 -14.22 14.51 19.90
N ILE A 127 -13.67 14.65 21.10
CA ILE A 127 -12.51 13.86 21.56
C ILE A 127 -13.02 12.73 22.47
N PRO A 128 -12.91 11.45 22.05
CA PRO A 128 -13.38 10.32 22.84
C PRO A 128 -12.44 10.01 24.02
N PRO A 129 -12.96 9.37 25.08
CA PRO A 129 -12.18 9.04 26.26
C PRO A 129 -11.10 7.98 26.00
N THR A 130 -10.03 8.05 26.76
CA THR A 130 -9.00 7.02 26.90
C THR A 130 -9.44 6.06 28.00
N LEU A 131 -9.62 4.79 27.64
CA LEU A 131 -10.13 3.78 28.57
C LEU A 131 -9.03 3.29 29.52
N HIS A 132 -9.43 2.65 30.62
CA HIS A 132 -8.53 2.00 31.60
C HIS A 132 -7.57 2.93 32.35
N PHE A 133 -7.76 4.26 32.27
CA PHE A 133 -7.04 5.22 33.10
C PHE A 133 -7.75 5.38 34.45
N GLN A 134 -7.25 4.69 35.49
CA GLN A 134 -7.81 4.76 36.85
C GLN A 134 -6.92 5.61 37.77
N GLU A 135 -5.68 5.18 37.96
CA GLU A 135 -4.68 5.92 38.74
C GLU A 135 -3.54 6.40 37.82
N PRO A 136 -3.06 7.64 37.95
CA PRO A 136 -1.96 8.14 37.15
C PRO A 136 -0.66 7.43 37.54
N ASN A 137 0.14 7.07 36.53
CA ASN A 137 1.51 6.60 36.75
C ASN A 137 2.30 7.65 37.57
N PRO A 138 2.86 7.30 38.74
CA PRO A 138 3.59 8.25 39.61
C PRO A 138 4.79 8.94 38.92
N GLY A 139 5.35 8.30 37.88
CA GLY A 139 6.41 8.89 37.05
C GLY A 139 5.97 10.05 36.15
N ILE A 140 4.67 10.37 36.13
CA ILE A 140 4.04 11.34 35.23
C ILE A 140 3.27 12.39 36.02
N SER A 141 3.79 13.61 36.06
CA SER A 141 3.09 14.77 36.63
C SER A 141 2.35 15.55 35.55
N PHE A 142 1.19 15.05 35.09
CA PHE A 142 0.43 15.64 33.97
C PHE A 142 0.21 17.16 34.08
N ALA A 143 -0.26 17.64 35.25
CA ALA A 143 -0.49 19.06 35.48
C ALA A 143 0.79 19.92 35.32
N LYS A 144 1.93 19.44 35.85
CA LYS A 144 3.23 20.13 35.71
C LYS A 144 3.77 20.10 34.28
N LEU A 145 3.34 19.12 33.49
CA LEU A 145 3.69 18.96 32.09
C LEU A 145 2.75 19.74 31.16
N GLY A 146 1.74 20.46 31.67
CA GLY A 146 0.74 21.14 30.84
C GLY A 146 -0.13 20.19 30.03
N LEU A 147 -0.33 18.96 30.52
CA LEU A 147 -1.10 17.90 29.87
C LEU A 147 -2.30 17.48 30.73
N LYS A 148 -3.38 17.00 30.09
CA LYS A 148 -4.52 16.34 30.74
C LYS A 148 -4.87 15.05 30.00
N VAL A 149 -5.16 13.96 30.72
CA VAL A 149 -5.65 12.72 30.08
C VAL A 149 -7.12 12.89 29.74
N GLN A 150 -7.51 12.54 28.51
CA GLN A 150 -8.90 12.56 28.08
C GLN A 150 -9.66 11.40 28.72
N GLN A 151 -10.53 11.67 29.70
CA GLN A 151 -11.27 10.63 30.44
C GLN A 151 -12.77 10.59 30.10
N THR A 152 -13.31 11.67 29.56
CA THR A 152 -14.71 11.79 29.15
C THR A 152 -14.80 12.24 27.69
N LEU A 153 -15.96 12.03 27.06
CA LEU A 153 -16.22 12.60 25.73
C LEU A 153 -16.27 14.13 25.84
N GLU A 154 -15.39 14.82 25.12
CA GLU A 154 -15.34 16.28 25.09
C GLU A 154 -15.79 16.79 23.71
N THR A 155 -16.87 17.56 23.70
CA THR A 155 -17.34 18.26 22.50
C THR A 155 -16.66 19.61 22.41
N LEU A 156 -16.01 19.90 21.29
CA LEU A 156 -15.27 21.14 21.05
C LEU A 156 -16.21 22.19 20.43
N PRO A 157 -16.49 23.31 21.13
CA PRO A 157 -17.42 24.35 20.67
C PRO A 157 -17.11 24.87 19.27
N GLU A 158 -18.11 25.27 18.48
CA GLU A 158 -17.92 25.73 17.09
C GLU A 158 -17.05 27.00 16.98
N ASP A 159 -17.15 27.88 17.96
CA ASP A 159 -16.38 29.12 18.12
C ASP A 159 -14.89 28.90 18.46
N THR A 160 -14.48 27.67 18.80
CA THR A 160 -13.07 27.29 19.04
C THR A 160 -12.19 27.48 17.78
N GLY A 161 -12.79 27.74 16.61
CA GLY A 161 -12.07 27.96 15.36
C GLY A 161 -11.40 26.69 14.84
N LEU A 162 -10.15 26.82 14.36
CA LEU A 162 -9.33 25.71 13.87
C LEU A 162 -8.78 24.88 15.04
N ILE A 163 -9.12 23.60 15.05
CA ILE A 163 -8.64 22.63 16.03
C ILE A 163 -7.47 21.86 15.43
N ARG A 164 -6.41 21.66 16.22
CA ARG A 164 -5.24 20.87 15.81
C ARG A 164 -4.97 19.74 16.76
N ALA A 165 -4.51 18.62 16.22
CA ALA A 165 -4.14 17.46 16.99
C ALA A 165 -2.90 16.77 16.42
N GLY A 166 -2.07 16.20 17.30
CA GLY A 166 -0.92 15.40 16.92
C GLY A 166 -1.18 13.90 17.07
N VAL A 167 -0.47 13.08 16.30
CA VAL A 167 -0.47 11.62 16.41
C VAL A 167 0.97 11.14 16.49
N SER A 168 1.32 10.42 17.56
CA SER A 168 2.64 9.82 17.77
C SER A 168 2.60 8.30 17.62
N SER A 169 3.62 7.73 16.99
CA SER A 169 3.81 6.28 16.90
C SER A 169 5.29 5.95 17.02
N LEU A 170 5.64 5.14 18.02
CA LEU A 170 7.03 4.78 18.33
C LEU A 170 7.21 3.28 18.05
N GLY A 171 8.12 2.95 17.15
CA GLY A 171 8.42 1.57 16.78
C GLY A 171 9.40 0.94 17.75
N LEU A 172 9.21 -0.34 18.05
CA LEU A 172 10.10 -1.11 18.93
C LEU A 172 11.57 -1.05 18.50
N GLY A 173 11.85 -0.95 17.20
CA GLY A 173 13.21 -0.83 16.66
C GLY A 173 13.85 0.54 16.84
N GLY A 174 13.15 1.52 17.43
CA GLY A 174 13.64 2.87 17.69
C GLY A 174 13.14 3.94 16.73
N THR A 175 12.39 3.58 15.67
CA THR A 175 11.83 4.54 14.71
C THR A 175 10.63 5.27 15.31
N ASN A 176 10.67 6.60 15.36
CA ASN A 176 9.56 7.41 15.84
C ASN A 176 8.90 8.16 14.68
N ALA A 177 7.59 8.31 14.72
CA ALA A 177 6.80 9.07 13.76
C ALA A 177 5.84 10.02 14.48
N HIS A 178 5.69 11.23 13.95
CA HIS A 178 4.73 12.21 14.44
C HIS A 178 4.02 12.91 13.27
N VAL A 179 2.72 13.12 13.39
CA VAL A 179 1.87 13.76 12.36
C VAL A 179 0.98 14.81 13.03
N ILE A 180 0.84 15.98 12.41
CA ILE A 180 -0.07 17.05 12.83
C ILE A 180 -1.26 17.09 11.88
N LEU A 181 -2.46 17.00 12.46
CA LEU A 181 -3.75 17.14 11.78
C LEU A 181 -4.44 18.44 12.20
N GLU A 182 -5.18 19.03 11.27
CA GLU A 182 -5.98 20.24 11.46
C GLU A 182 -7.42 20.02 10.97
N SER A 183 -8.39 20.56 11.70
CA SER A 183 -9.81 20.53 11.33
C SER A 183 -10.08 21.34 10.07
N VAL A 184 -11.08 20.93 9.29
CA VAL A 184 -11.59 21.71 8.15
C VAL A 184 -12.67 22.67 8.67
N PRO A 185 -12.73 23.93 8.18
CA PRO A 185 -13.84 24.82 8.51
C PRO A 185 -15.19 24.18 8.20
N SER A 186 -16.16 24.31 9.10
CA SER A 186 -17.52 23.86 8.85
C SER A 186 -18.10 24.67 7.70
N GLN A 187 -18.45 24.02 6.59
CA GLN A 187 -19.18 24.67 5.51
C GLN A 187 -20.66 24.72 5.90
N ALA A 188 -21.27 25.91 5.85
CA ALA A 188 -22.70 26.05 6.03
C ALA A 188 -23.42 25.18 4.98
N LYS A 189 -24.27 24.25 5.45
CA LYS A 189 -25.13 23.50 4.55
C LYS A 189 -26.15 24.46 3.97
N VAL A 190 -26.15 24.61 2.66
CA VAL A 190 -27.25 25.28 1.95
C VAL A 190 -28.41 24.28 1.89
N GLU A 191 -29.60 24.70 2.33
CA GLU A 191 -30.80 23.89 2.18
C GLU A 191 -31.13 23.74 0.70
N LEU A 192 -31.23 22.49 0.26
CA LEU A 192 -31.58 22.13 -1.11
C LEU A 192 -33.09 22.29 -1.31
N ASN A 193 -33.51 22.83 -2.46
CA ASN A 193 -34.82 22.52 -3.04
C ASN A 193 -34.64 21.29 -3.94
N PRO A 194 -34.88 20.05 -3.45
CA PRO A 194 -34.67 18.87 -4.28
C PRO A 194 -35.57 18.89 -5.52
N ALA A 195 -35.03 18.44 -6.66
CA ALA A 195 -35.89 18.03 -7.76
C ALA A 195 -36.85 16.93 -7.27
N PRO A 196 -38.14 16.96 -7.65
CA PRO A 196 -39.14 16.06 -7.08
C PRO A 196 -38.89 14.59 -7.41
N LEU A 197 -38.21 14.29 -8.53
CA LEU A 197 -37.84 12.95 -8.97
C LEU A 197 -36.32 12.83 -9.05
N GLN A 198 -35.77 11.74 -8.49
CA GLN A 198 -34.35 11.41 -8.54
C GLN A 198 -34.10 9.96 -8.98
N ILE A 199 -32.92 9.72 -9.53
CA ILE A 199 -32.44 8.37 -9.87
C ILE A 199 -31.44 7.92 -8.81
N PHE A 200 -31.71 6.80 -8.15
CA PHE A 200 -30.77 6.15 -7.24
C PHE A 200 -30.19 4.89 -7.89
N THR A 201 -28.86 4.70 -7.86
CA THR A 201 -28.22 3.51 -8.45
C THR A 201 -27.36 2.72 -7.46
N LEU A 202 -27.36 1.40 -7.59
CA LEU A 202 -26.39 0.50 -6.95
C LEU A 202 -25.80 -0.47 -7.97
N THR A 203 -24.54 -0.83 -7.75
CA THR A 203 -23.87 -1.84 -8.58
C THR A 203 -23.02 -2.79 -7.76
N ALA A 204 -22.91 -4.04 -8.23
CA ALA A 204 -22.03 -5.04 -7.62
C ALA A 204 -21.42 -5.99 -8.66
N LYS A 205 -20.39 -6.76 -8.23
CA LYS A 205 -19.73 -7.77 -9.08
C LYS A 205 -20.49 -9.10 -9.14
N SER A 206 -21.37 -9.36 -8.18
CA SER A 206 -22.21 -10.56 -8.11
C SER A 206 -23.65 -10.18 -7.74
N PRO A 207 -24.65 -11.01 -8.06
CA PRO A 207 -26.05 -10.73 -7.70
C PRO A 207 -26.28 -10.78 -6.18
N THR A 208 -25.62 -11.70 -5.49
CA THR A 208 -25.58 -11.85 -4.03
C THR A 208 -25.04 -10.59 -3.34
N ALA A 209 -23.91 -10.05 -3.84
CA ALA A 209 -23.38 -8.79 -3.32
C ALA A 209 -24.32 -7.61 -3.61
N LEU A 210 -25.04 -7.60 -4.73
CA LEU A 210 -26.02 -6.55 -5.03
C LEU A 210 -27.19 -6.56 -4.05
N GLN A 211 -27.73 -7.74 -3.75
CA GLN A 211 -28.82 -7.91 -2.79
C GLN A 211 -28.38 -7.52 -1.38
N ALA A 212 -27.18 -7.95 -0.94
CA ALA A 212 -26.61 -7.55 0.35
C ALA A 212 -26.36 -6.03 0.43
N LEU A 213 -25.99 -5.39 -0.69
CA LEU A 213 -25.78 -3.95 -0.74
C LEU A 213 -27.12 -3.21 -0.60
N ALA A 214 -28.17 -3.66 -1.29
CA ALA A 214 -29.53 -3.12 -1.14
C ALA A 214 -30.01 -3.20 0.32
N GLN A 215 -29.84 -4.36 0.98
CA GLN A 215 -30.17 -4.54 2.40
C GLN A 215 -29.40 -3.56 3.32
N ARG A 216 -28.10 -3.35 3.08
CA ARG A 216 -27.30 -2.37 3.83
C ARG A 216 -27.82 -0.95 3.66
N TYR A 217 -28.28 -0.59 2.45
CA TYR A 217 -28.87 0.72 2.20
C TYR A 217 -30.23 0.89 2.87
N GLN A 218 -31.07 -0.15 2.92
CA GLN A 218 -32.31 -0.10 3.71
C GLN A 218 -32.04 0.15 5.21
N ALA A 219 -31.05 -0.54 5.78
CA ALA A 219 -30.65 -0.33 7.16
C ALA A 219 -30.10 1.10 7.37
N PHE A 220 -29.28 1.59 6.45
CA PHE A 220 -28.76 2.96 6.48
C PHE A 220 -29.87 4.02 6.47
N LEU A 221 -30.85 3.90 5.56
CA LEU A 221 -31.98 4.81 5.47
C LEU A 221 -32.84 4.82 6.75
N LYS A 222 -32.83 3.73 7.53
CA LYS A 222 -33.52 3.66 8.83
C LYS A 222 -32.74 4.37 9.95
N HIS A 223 -31.41 4.33 9.92
CA HIS A 223 -30.55 4.80 11.02
C HIS A 223 -29.97 6.21 10.81
N THR A 224 -30.09 6.79 9.61
CA THR A 224 -29.53 8.12 9.29
C THR A 224 -30.57 9.03 8.63
N PRO A 225 -31.60 9.48 9.37
CA PRO A 225 -32.68 10.30 8.81
C PRO A 225 -32.22 11.69 8.38
N GLU A 226 -31.11 12.20 8.92
CA GLU A 226 -30.56 13.54 8.63
C GLU A 226 -29.95 13.67 7.22
N ALA A 227 -29.66 12.56 6.53
CA ALA A 227 -29.09 12.61 5.19
C ALA A 227 -30.17 13.04 4.17
N SER A 228 -29.83 13.96 3.27
CA SER A 228 -30.74 14.37 2.19
C SER A 228 -30.79 13.28 1.11
N LEU A 229 -31.94 13.14 0.43
CA LEU A 229 -32.09 12.19 -0.68
C LEU A 229 -31.09 12.52 -1.81
N SER A 230 -30.94 13.80 -2.13
CA SER A 230 -30.02 14.29 -3.17
C SER A 230 -28.56 13.92 -2.88
N ASP A 231 -28.08 14.08 -1.64
CA ASP A 231 -26.71 13.69 -1.27
C ASP A 231 -26.49 12.18 -1.39
N ILE A 232 -27.53 11.38 -1.10
CA ILE A 232 -27.51 9.92 -1.23
C ILE A 232 -27.39 9.55 -2.72
N CYS A 233 -28.27 10.07 -3.57
CA CYS A 233 -28.26 9.82 -5.02
C CYS A 233 -26.96 10.32 -5.66
N PHE A 234 -26.55 11.56 -5.38
CA PHE A 234 -25.29 12.14 -5.83
C PHE A 234 -24.10 11.23 -5.51
N THR A 235 -23.96 10.84 -4.24
CA THR A 235 -22.82 10.04 -3.79
C THR A 235 -22.87 8.64 -4.40
N ALA A 236 -24.04 8.02 -4.49
CA ALA A 236 -24.21 6.69 -5.07
C ALA A 236 -23.90 6.67 -6.57
N ASN A 237 -24.36 7.68 -7.31
CA ASN A 237 -24.27 7.71 -8.77
C ASN A 237 -22.89 8.18 -9.26
N THR A 238 -22.30 9.18 -8.60
CA THR A 238 -21.08 9.85 -9.08
C THR A 238 -19.81 9.42 -8.34
N ARG A 239 -19.92 8.98 -7.08
CA ARG A 239 -18.78 8.66 -6.20
C ARG A 239 -18.66 7.17 -5.88
N ARG A 240 -19.30 6.30 -6.66
CA ARG A 240 -19.16 4.84 -6.54
C ARG A 240 -18.72 4.19 -7.84
N SER A 241 -18.03 3.07 -7.70
CA SER A 241 -17.61 2.25 -8.84
C SER A 241 -18.83 1.63 -9.52
N GLN A 242 -18.75 1.49 -10.84
CA GLN A 242 -19.82 0.97 -11.69
C GLN A 242 -19.49 -0.46 -12.12
N PHE A 243 -20.25 -1.44 -11.65
CA PHE A 243 -20.09 -2.87 -11.94
C PHE A 243 -21.17 -3.42 -12.89
N GLN A 244 -21.16 -4.73 -13.13
CA GLN A 244 -22.02 -5.39 -14.12
C GLN A 244 -23.43 -5.68 -13.63
N HIS A 245 -23.59 -6.07 -12.35
CA HIS A 245 -24.91 -6.24 -11.74
C HIS A 245 -25.37 -4.89 -11.25
N ARG A 246 -26.58 -4.49 -11.65
CA ARG A 246 -27.07 -3.12 -11.53
C ARG A 246 -28.52 -3.11 -11.07
N ILE A 247 -28.83 -2.17 -10.20
CA ILE A 247 -30.19 -1.74 -9.88
C ILE A 247 -30.23 -0.22 -9.96
N ALA A 248 -31.32 0.30 -10.50
CA ALA A 248 -31.68 1.71 -10.42
C ALA A 248 -33.11 1.83 -9.90
N VAL A 249 -33.38 2.91 -9.18
CA VAL A 249 -34.67 3.20 -8.58
C VAL A 249 -35.01 4.65 -8.87
N ILE A 250 -36.21 4.89 -9.39
CA ILE A 250 -36.75 6.24 -9.56
C ILE A 250 -37.58 6.57 -8.31
N THR A 251 -37.26 7.68 -7.64
CA THR A 251 -37.80 7.95 -6.30
C THR A 251 -37.93 9.45 -5.99
N GLU A 252 -38.92 9.81 -5.19
CA GLU A 252 -39.23 11.18 -4.77
C GLU A 252 -38.91 11.42 -3.28
N SER A 253 -38.74 10.34 -2.51
CA SER A 253 -38.53 10.42 -1.06
C SER A 253 -37.68 9.26 -0.54
N LYS A 254 -37.09 9.44 0.65
CA LYS A 254 -36.32 8.37 1.31
C LYS A 254 -37.21 7.18 1.67
N GLU A 255 -38.47 7.45 2.00
CA GLU A 255 -39.50 6.48 2.34
C GLU A 255 -39.83 5.61 1.13
N GLN A 256 -40.05 6.23 -0.03
CA GLN A 256 -40.31 5.52 -1.28
C GLN A 256 -39.08 4.69 -1.69
N LEU A 257 -37.87 5.27 -1.63
CA LEU A 257 -36.63 4.55 -1.91
C LEU A 257 -36.46 3.30 -1.02
N LYS A 258 -36.79 3.42 0.26
CA LYS A 258 -36.73 2.30 1.21
C LYS A 258 -37.72 1.19 0.83
N ILE A 259 -38.94 1.53 0.42
CA ILE A 259 -39.97 0.58 -0.03
C ILE A 259 -39.50 -0.12 -1.32
N GLN A 260 -38.98 0.63 -2.29
CA GLN A 260 -38.51 0.10 -3.57
C GLN A 260 -37.26 -0.80 -3.42
N LEU A 261 -36.35 -0.46 -2.50
CA LEU A 261 -35.26 -1.38 -2.16
C LEU A 261 -35.77 -2.64 -1.47
N ASN A 262 -36.89 -2.56 -0.75
CA ASN A 262 -37.50 -3.73 -0.11
C ASN A 262 -38.13 -4.68 -1.12
N SER A 263 -38.90 -4.14 -2.07
CA SER A 263 -39.49 -4.95 -3.13
C SER A 263 -38.38 -5.68 -3.90
N TYR A 264 -37.27 -5.00 -4.21
CA TYR A 264 -36.11 -5.66 -4.83
C TYR A 264 -35.53 -6.79 -3.97
N VAL A 265 -35.31 -6.56 -2.68
CA VAL A 265 -34.74 -7.57 -1.77
C VAL A 265 -35.67 -8.78 -1.63
N CYS A 266 -36.99 -8.56 -1.61
CA CYS A 266 -38.04 -9.58 -1.56
C CYS A 266 -38.33 -10.25 -2.91
N ASN A 267 -37.69 -9.81 -4.01
CA ASN A 267 -38.00 -10.21 -5.39
C ASN A 267 -39.45 -9.93 -5.82
N GLU A 268 -40.05 -8.87 -5.29
CA GLU A 268 -41.36 -8.37 -5.70
C GLU A 268 -41.21 -7.45 -6.92
N GLN A 269 -42.18 -7.50 -7.85
CA GLN A 269 -42.19 -6.62 -9.01
C GLN A 269 -42.65 -5.21 -8.59
N SER A 270 -41.89 -4.18 -8.99
CA SER A 270 -42.23 -2.76 -8.85
C SER A 270 -41.82 -2.06 -10.13
N LEU A 271 -42.69 -1.17 -10.63
CA LEU A 271 -42.48 -0.47 -11.90
C LEU A 271 -41.26 0.47 -11.85
N GLU A 272 -40.99 1.03 -10.67
CA GLU A 272 -39.95 2.02 -10.41
C GLU A 272 -38.58 1.40 -10.11
N VAL A 273 -38.50 0.07 -10.04
CA VAL A 273 -37.28 -0.68 -9.76
C VAL A 273 -36.80 -1.36 -11.03
N PHE A 274 -35.65 -0.93 -11.51
CA PHE A 274 -35.01 -1.46 -12.70
C PHE A 274 -33.79 -2.27 -12.29
N SER A 275 -33.67 -3.51 -12.75
CA SER A 275 -32.49 -4.33 -12.47
C SER A 275 -32.00 -5.05 -13.71
N GLY A 276 -30.70 -5.31 -13.76
CA GLY A 276 -30.10 -5.96 -14.91
C GLY A 276 -28.65 -6.34 -14.72
N LYS A 277 -28.14 -7.10 -15.69
CA LYS A 277 -26.74 -7.49 -15.78
C LYS A 277 -26.18 -7.09 -17.14
N ILE A 278 -25.10 -6.34 -17.13
CA ILE A 278 -24.33 -6.12 -18.36
C ILE A 278 -23.68 -7.42 -18.81
N THR A 279 -24.09 -7.89 -19.98
CA THR A 279 -23.52 -9.06 -20.65
C THR A 279 -22.42 -8.70 -21.64
N ARG A 280 -22.48 -7.49 -22.22
CA ARG A 280 -21.53 -7.04 -23.25
C ARG A 280 -20.26 -6.44 -22.63
N ARG A 281 -19.10 -6.79 -23.17
CA ARG A 281 -17.81 -6.19 -22.74
C ARG A 281 -17.60 -4.76 -23.23
N LYS A 282 -18.26 -4.38 -24.33
CA LYS A 282 -18.25 -3.02 -24.89
C LYS A 282 -19.69 -2.58 -25.10
N SER A 283 -19.97 -1.31 -24.83
CA SER A 283 -21.25 -0.69 -25.17
C SER A 283 -21.46 -0.78 -26.68
N ALA A 284 -22.70 -1.04 -27.07
CA ALA A 284 -23.14 -1.01 -28.46
C ALA A 284 -23.08 0.42 -29.01
N PRO A 285 -22.87 0.62 -30.32
CA PRO A 285 -23.16 1.92 -30.93
C PRO A 285 -24.65 2.24 -30.74
N VAL A 286 -24.94 3.48 -30.35
CA VAL A 286 -26.31 3.98 -30.19
C VAL A 286 -26.69 4.74 -31.46
N GLY A 287 -27.80 4.41 -32.12
CA GLY A 287 -28.37 5.18 -33.22
C GLY A 287 -29.56 5.99 -32.73
N PHE A 288 -29.68 7.24 -33.16
CA PHE A 288 -30.86 8.07 -32.86
C PHE A 288 -31.79 8.06 -34.07
N ILE A 289 -33.07 7.79 -33.82
CA ILE A 289 -34.17 7.86 -34.77
C ILE A 289 -34.92 9.16 -34.48
N PHE A 290 -35.04 9.96 -35.52
CA PHE A 290 -35.71 11.25 -35.52
C PHE A 290 -36.97 11.16 -36.37
N THR A 291 -38.13 11.35 -35.76
CA THR A 291 -39.45 11.28 -36.41
C THR A 291 -40.06 12.66 -36.64
N GLY A 292 -39.64 13.66 -35.88
CA GLY A 292 -40.21 15.00 -35.88
C GLY A 292 -41.58 15.10 -35.17
N GLU A 293 -42.03 14.07 -34.45
CA GLU A 293 -43.30 14.11 -33.70
C GLU A 293 -43.08 14.46 -32.21
N SER A 294 -42.98 15.75 -31.88
CA SER A 294 -42.51 16.15 -30.54
C SER A 294 -43.52 16.06 -29.39
N HIS A 295 -44.75 15.60 -29.65
CA HIS A 295 -45.87 15.64 -28.68
C HIS A 295 -45.56 15.06 -27.29
N LYS A 296 -44.75 13.99 -27.18
CA LYS A 296 -44.37 13.39 -25.89
C LYS A 296 -43.20 14.08 -25.20
N ILE A 297 -42.31 14.69 -25.96
CA ILE A 297 -41.10 15.34 -25.44
C ILE A 297 -41.32 16.82 -25.15
N LYS A 298 -42.30 17.46 -25.80
CA LYS A 298 -42.68 18.86 -25.59
C LYS A 298 -42.94 19.17 -24.09
N PRO A 299 -43.73 18.37 -23.33
CA PRO A 299 -43.95 18.63 -21.90
C PRO A 299 -42.68 18.56 -21.04
N ILE A 300 -41.71 17.72 -21.41
CA ILE A 300 -40.43 17.58 -20.71
C ILE A 300 -39.61 18.86 -20.84
N ILE A 301 -39.48 19.36 -22.06
CA ILE A 301 -38.73 20.58 -22.35
C ILE A 301 -39.37 21.78 -21.65
N GLN A 302 -40.71 21.90 -21.70
CA GLN A 302 -41.45 22.92 -20.96
C GLN A 302 -41.14 22.87 -19.46
N LEU A 303 -41.17 21.68 -18.85
CA LEU A 303 -40.91 21.52 -17.42
C LEU A 303 -39.46 21.88 -17.04
N PHE A 304 -38.48 21.43 -17.84
CA PHE A 304 -37.07 21.66 -17.54
C PHE A 304 -36.72 23.14 -17.67
N TYR A 305 -37.30 23.83 -18.66
CA TYR A 305 -37.19 25.28 -18.81
C TYR A 305 -37.83 26.03 -17.63
N GLN A 306 -39.05 25.66 -17.20
CA GLN A 306 -39.71 26.27 -16.05
C GLN A 306 -38.94 26.11 -14.73
N LYS A 307 -38.15 25.03 -14.61
CA LYS A 307 -37.31 24.75 -13.44
C LYS A 307 -35.91 25.37 -13.51
N ASN A 308 -35.61 26.19 -14.51
CA ASN A 308 -34.28 26.77 -14.76
C ASN A 308 -33.18 25.70 -14.74
N ASN A 309 -33.41 24.59 -15.46
CA ASN A 309 -32.41 23.54 -15.56
C ASN A 309 -31.23 24.06 -16.39
N SER A 310 -30.12 24.35 -15.71
CA SER A 310 -28.93 24.96 -16.34
C SER A 310 -28.38 24.20 -17.55
N ALA A 311 -28.63 22.89 -17.68
CA ALA A 311 -28.23 22.14 -18.87
C ALA A 311 -29.11 22.49 -20.08
N ILE A 312 -30.43 22.53 -19.92
CA ILE A 312 -31.36 22.91 -21.00
C ILE A 312 -31.21 24.39 -21.32
N ASP A 313 -31.08 25.25 -20.32
CA ASP A 313 -30.94 26.70 -20.54
C ASP A 313 -29.69 27.00 -21.39
N SER A 314 -28.54 26.43 -21.04
CA SER A 314 -27.30 26.59 -21.81
C SER A 314 -27.38 25.98 -23.22
N LEU A 315 -28.18 24.93 -23.42
CA LEU A 315 -28.36 24.29 -24.72
C LEU A 315 -29.31 25.08 -25.63
N LEU A 316 -30.32 25.73 -25.06
CA LEU A 316 -31.35 26.48 -25.79
C LEU A 316 -31.01 27.97 -25.95
N GLU A 317 -30.10 28.53 -25.17
CA GLU A 317 -29.69 29.94 -25.24
C GLU A 317 -29.32 30.41 -26.68
N PRO A 318 -28.51 29.67 -27.47
CA PRO A 318 -28.23 30.07 -28.85
C PRO A 318 -29.48 30.07 -29.74
N LEU A 319 -30.42 29.15 -29.48
CA LEU A 319 -31.66 29.00 -30.24
C LEU A 319 -32.65 30.13 -29.94
N GLU A 320 -32.74 30.56 -28.68
CA GLU A 320 -33.59 31.68 -28.26
C GLU A 320 -33.19 32.97 -28.99
N LEU A 321 -31.89 33.27 -29.07
CA LEU A 321 -31.38 34.44 -29.79
C LEU A 321 -31.71 34.40 -31.29
N MET A 322 -31.60 33.21 -31.91
CA MET A 322 -31.93 33.05 -33.32
C MET A 322 -33.44 33.18 -33.56
N LEU A 323 -34.28 32.57 -32.74
CA LEU A 323 -35.74 32.64 -32.88
C LEU A 323 -36.28 34.07 -32.76
N ASP A 324 -35.73 34.87 -31.86
CA ASP A 324 -36.10 36.29 -31.74
C ASP A 324 -35.88 37.04 -33.05
N SER A 325 -34.76 36.79 -33.74
CA SER A 325 -34.43 37.45 -35.01
C SER A 325 -35.31 37.03 -36.20
N TYR A 326 -35.74 35.76 -36.26
CA TYR A 326 -36.50 35.21 -37.40
C TYR A 326 -38.02 35.24 -37.20
N VAL A 327 -38.50 35.09 -35.97
CA VAL A 327 -39.93 34.89 -35.64
C VAL A 327 -40.46 35.99 -34.70
N GLY A 328 -39.58 36.73 -34.01
CA GLY A 328 -39.97 37.78 -33.06
C GLY A 328 -40.70 37.24 -31.82
N LYS A 329 -40.51 35.95 -31.50
CA LYS A 329 -41.08 35.26 -30.35
C LYS A 329 -40.01 34.40 -29.70
N SER A 330 -40.05 34.30 -28.37
CA SER A 330 -39.20 33.34 -27.64
C SER A 330 -39.69 31.91 -27.85
N PHE A 331 -38.79 30.93 -27.67
CA PHE A 331 -39.16 29.52 -27.72
C PHE A 331 -40.21 29.17 -26.67
N LEU A 332 -40.14 29.80 -25.49
CA LEU A 332 -41.13 29.59 -24.42
C LEU A 332 -42.54 30.06 -24.81
N GLU A 333 -42.65 31.11 -25.62
CA GLU A 333 -43.93 31.55 -26.17
C GLU A 333 -44.44 30.55 -27.21
N LEU A 334 -43.57 30.12 -28.14
CA LEU A 334 -43.91 29.16 -29.19
C LEU A 334 -44.35 27.81 -28.63
N ILE A 335 -43.65 27.29 -27.61
CA ILE A 335 -43.96 25.99 -27.02
C ILE A 335 -45.26 26.01 -26.21
N LYS A 336 -45.76 27.17 -25.78
CA LYS A 336 -47.03 27.31 -25.03
C LYS A 336 -48.26 27.46 -25.92
N GLU A 337 -48.09 27.62 -27.24
CA GLU A 337 -49.23 27.68 -28.15
C GLU A 337 -49.93 26.29 -28.21
N ASP A 338 -51.19 26.25 -27.76
CA ASP A 338 -52.01 25.03 -27.69
C ASP A 338 -52.58 24.61 -29.06
N ASN A 339 -52.64 25.54 -30.03
CA ASN A 339 -53.27 25.35 -31.34
C ASN A 339 -52.24 25.53 -32.47
N LEU A 340 -51.49 24.47 -32.76
CA LEU A 340 -50.42 24.48 -33.76
C LEU A 340 -50.77 23.68 -35.03
N GLU A 341 -52.04 23.31 -35.25
CA GLU A 341 -52.43 22.52 -36.41
C GLU A 341 -52.07 23.23 -37.73
N ASN A 342 -51.01 22.73 -38.36
CA ASN A 342 -50.49 23.08 -39.68
C ASN A 342 -49.87 24.50 -39.83
N SER A 343 -49.28 25.06 -38.77
CA SER A 343 -48.55 26.34 -38.82
C SER A 343 -47.01 26.17 -38.87
N LEU A 344 -46.31 27.19 -39.37
CA LEU A 344 -44.84 27.29 -39.38
C LEU A 344 -44.23 27.14 -37.98
N HIS A 345 -44.92 27.65 -36.95
CA HIS A 345 -44.49 27.52 -35.55
C HIS A 345 -44.49 26.05 -35.08
N SER A 346 -45.44 25.23 -35.54
CA SER A 346 -45.47 23.80 -35.17
C SER A 346 -44.19 23.11 -35.60
N LYS A 347 -43.78 23.33 -36.86
CA LYS A 347 -42.57 22.73 -37.44
C LYS A 347 -41.31 23.15 -36.69
N LEU A 348 -41.23 24.41 -36.27
CA LEU A 348 -40.13 24.91 -35.43
C LEU A 348 -40.13 24.27 -34.05
N VAL A 349 -41.29 24.20 -33.39
CA VAL A 349 -41.41 23.57 -32.06
C VAL A 349 -41.02 22.10 -32.12
N ASP A 350 -41.48 21.36 -33.14
CA ASP A 350 -41.16 19.95 -33.33
C ASP A 350 -39.64 19.74 -33.49
N PHE A 351 -39.01 20.49 -34.39
CA PHE A 351 -37.57 20.45 -34.63
C PHE A 351 -36.78 20.80 -33.36
N ILE A 352 -37.12 21.89 -32.68
CA ILE A 352 -36.36 22.37 -31.52
C ILE A 352 -36.51 21.43 -30.33
N CYS A 353 -37.72 20.91 -30.07
CA CYS A 353 -37.93 19.94 -28.99
C CYS A 353 -37.12 18.66 -29.23
N GLU A 354 -37.19 18.10 -30.44
CA GLU A 354 -36.45 16.88 -30.79
C GLU A 354 -34.94 17.10 -30.73
N TYR A 355 -34.45 18.24 -31.24
CA TYR A 355 -33.05 18.65 -31.12
C TYR A 355 -32.61 18.80 -29.66
N ALA A 356 -33.41 19.47 -28.83
CA ALA A 356 -33.09 19.71 -27.44
C ALA A 356 -32.97 18.41 -26.63
N VAL A 357 -33.88 17.45 -26.85
CA VAL A 357 -33.79 16.13 -26.20
C VAL A 357 -32.58 15.33 -26.71
N ALA A 358 -32.29 15.37 -28.01
CA ALA A 358 -31.10 14.71 -28.55
C ALA A 358 -29.80 15.30 -27.98
N GLN A 359 -29.73 16.62 -27.81
CA GLN A 359 -28.62 17.29 -27.14
C GLN A 359 -28.54 16.97 -25.66
N LEU A 360 -29.69 16.84 -24.97
CA LEU A 360 -29.74 16.43 -23.56
C LEU A 360 -29.14 15.03 -23.37
N PHE A 361 -29.49 14.05 -24.22
CA PHE A 361 -28.88 12.72 -24.18
C PHE A 361 -27.37 12.75 -24.44
N GLN A 362 -26.92 13.55 -25.40
CA GLN A 362 -25.48 13.77 -25.66
C GLN A 362 -24.77 14.40 -24.47
N TYR A 363 -25.39 15.39 -23.85
CA TYR A 363 -24.89 16.05 -22.64
C TYR A 363 -24.70 15.04 -21.49
N TRP A 364 -25.64 14.11 -21.32
CA TRP A 364 -25.55 12.98 -20.37
C TRP A 364 -24.59 11.86 -20.80
N GLY A 365 -23.90 12.02 -21.93
CA GLY A 365 -22.86 11.10 -22.41
C GLY A 365 -23.33 10.04 -23.42
N ILE A 366 -24.59 10.07 -23.83
CA ILE A 366 -25.14 9.18 -24.86
C ILE A 366 -25.00 9.85 -26.22
N ASN A 367 -23.89 9.57 -26.89
CA ASN A 367 -23.60 10.12 -28.21
C ASN A 367 -24.12 9.20 -29.33
N PRO A 368 -24.82 9.73 -30.35
CA PRO A 368 -25.24 8.94 -31.50
C PRO A 368 -24.02 8.54 -32.34
N ALA A 369 -23.95 7.26 -32.68
CA ALA A 369 -23.02 6.70 -33.65
C ALA A 369 -23.59 6.71 -35.08
N MET A 370 -24.87 7.03 -35.23
CA MET A 370 -25.58 7.23 -36.50
C MET A 370 -26.91 7.97 -36.24
N SER A 371 -27.39 8.69 -37.25
CA SER A 371 -28.71 9.32 -37.27
C SER A 371 -29.61 8.65 -38.30
N ILE A 372 -30.86 8.42 -37.94
CA ILE A 372 -31.89 7.84 -38.80
C ILE A 372 -33.04 8.85 -38.85
N ALA A 373 -33.36 9.33 -40.04
CA ALA A 373 -34.24 10.49 -40.23
C ALA A 373 -35.55 10.11 -40.89
N TYR A 374 -36.70 10.52 -40.34
CA TYR A 374 -38.03 10.42 -40.94
C TYR A 374 -38.71 11.78 -40.97
N GLY A 375 -39.50 12.05 -42.02
CA GLY A 375 -40.31 13.27 -42.13
C GLY A 375 -39.56 14.54 -41.72
N MET A 376 -40.15 15.29 -40.80
CA MET A 376 -39.58 16.52 -40.22
C MET A 376 -38.34 16.28 -39.36
N GLY A 377 -38.17 15.09 -38.77
CA GLY A 377 -36.98 14.71 -38.00
C GLY A 377 -35.70 14.66 -38.85
N THR A 378 -35.82 14.72 -40.17
CA THR A 378 -34.68 14.90 -41.09
C THR A 378 -33.85 16.13 -40.75
N TYR A 379 -34.49 17.26 -40.40
CA TYR A 379 -33.73 18.45 -40.03
C TYR A 379 -32.87 18.20 -38.79
N THR A 380 -33.45 17.61 -37.75
CA THR A 380 -32.74 17.25 -36.51
C THR A 380 -31.59 16.31 -36.80
N ALA A 381 -31.82 15.25 -37.58
CA ALA A 381 -30.82 14.25 -37.92
C ALA A 381 -29.61 14.86 -38.66
N LEU A 382 -29.85 15.78 -39.60
CA LEU A 382 -28.80 16.45 -40.36
C LEU A 382 -28.02 17.46 -39.53
N VAL A 383 -28.67 18.17 -38.60
CA VAL A 383 -27.97 19.05 -37.66
C VAL A 383 -27.10 18.24 -36.70
N ILE A 384 -27.62 17.14 -36.16
CA ILE A 384 -26.87 16.24 -35.26
C ILE A 384 -25.70 15.58 -36.00
N ALA A 385 -25.81 15.37 -37.31
CA ALA A 385 -24.73 14.90 -38.16
C ALA A 385 -23.79 16.03 -38.66
N GLU A 386 -23.99 17.26 -38.19
CA GLU A 386 -23.25 18.47 -38.59
C GLU A 386 -23.27 18.74 -40.11
N VAL A 387 -24.29 18.26 -40.82
CA VAL A 387 -24.48 18.53 -42.26
C VAL A 387 -25.11 19.91 -42.48
N LEU A 388 -26.02 20.29 -41.59
CA LEU A 388 -26.72 21.57 -41.56
C LEU A 388 -26.48 22.27 -40.22
N THR A 389 -26.51 23.60 -40.23
CA THR A 389 -26.53 24.39 -38.99
C THR A 389 -27.96 24.58 -38.48
N LEU A 390 -28.10 25.00 -37.22
CA LEU A 390 -29.40 25.37 -36.66
C LEU A 390 -30.05 26.53 -37.43
N GLU A 391 -29.25 27.51 -37.82
CA GLU A 391 -29.70 28.66 -38.61
C GLU A 391 -30.23 28.24 -39.98
N ASP A 392 -29.55 27.30 -40.67
CA ASP A 392 -30.01 26.78 -41.96
C ASP A 392 -31.42 26.18 -41.86
N VAL A 393 -31.67 25.40 -40.80
CA VAL A 393 -32.99 24.78 -40.59
C VAL A 393 -34.05 25.81 -40.26
N ILE A 394 -33.76 26.75 -39.36
CA ILE A 394 -34.70 27.82 -38.99
C ILE A 394 -35.05 28.63 -40.23
N PHE A 395 -34.07 29.01 -41.05
CA PHE A 395 -34.27 29.71 -42.32
C PHE A 395 -35.13 28.90 -43.29
N ILE A 396 -34.85 27.59 -43.47
CA ILE A 396 -35.66 26.73 -44.35
C ILE A 396 -37.13 26.71 -43.92
N ILE A 397 -37.38 26.51 -42.63
CA ILE A 397 -38.75 26.38 -42.10
C ILE A 397 -39.48 27.72 -42.16
N THR A 398 -38.81 28.82 -41.80
CA THR A 398 -39.42 30.17 -41.72
C THR A 398 -39.71 30.76 -43.10
N GLU A 399 -38.76 30.63 -44.03
CA GLU A 399 -38.88 31.15 -45.40
C GLU A 399 -39.56 30.15 -46.37
N ASN A 400 -39.97 29.00 -45.86
CA ASN A 400 -40.58 27.89 -46.62
C ASN A 400 -39.74 27.52 -47.86
N LYS A 401 -38.42 27.41 -47.68
CA LYS A 401 -37.45 27.08 -48.74
C LYS A 401 -37.17 25.57 -48.77
N ASN A 402 -36.26 25.16 -49.65
CA ASN A 402 -35.77 23.78 -49.71
C ASN A 402 -34.24 23.76 -49.69
N PHE A 403 -33.64 22.56 -49.68
CA PHE A 403 -32.19 22.39 -49.62
C PHE A 403 -31.41 23.04 -50.78
N LYS A 404 -32.05 23.31 -51.93
CA LYS A 404 -31.39 24.01 -53.05
C LYS A 404 -31.09 25.48 -52.75
N SER A 405 -31.78 26.07 -51.78
CA SER A 405 -31.56 27.45 -51.37
C SER A 405 -30.33 27.62 -50.47
N LEU A 406 -29.76 26.52 -49.96
CA LEU A 406 -28.57 26.54 -49.14
C LEU A 406 -27.31 26.39 -50.01
N HIS A 407 -26.29 27.18 -49.70
CA HIS A 407 -25.02 27.18 -50.44
C HIS A 407 -23.92 26.32 -49.79
N ASN A 408 -24.05 25.96 -48.51
CA ASN A 408 -22.97 25.33 -47.74
C ASN A 408 -23.45 24.07 -46.99
N PHE A 409 -23.48 22.92 -47.67
CA PHE A 409 -23.61 21.62 -46.99
C PHE A 409 -22.26 21.17 -46.45
N GLN A 410 -22.21 20.86 -45.17
CA GLN A 410 -21.03 20.27 -44.57
C GLN A 410 -21.02 18.74 -44.76
N LEU A 411 -19.85 18.16 -44.60
CA LEU A 411 -19.69 16.70 -44.68
C LEU A 411 -20.17 16.06 -43.36
N PRO A 412 -20.95 14.97 -43.42
CA PRO A 412 -21.50 14.35 -42.23
C PRO A 412 -20.40 13.82 -41.29
N THR A 413 -20.51 14.11 -40.00
CA THR A 413 -19.59 13.62 -38.95
C THR A 413 -19.96 12.24 -38.42
N ILE A 414 -21.25 11.88 -38.52
CA ILE A 414 -21.78 10.53 -38.27
C ILE A 414 -22.59 10.04 -39.46
N PRO A 415 -22.72 8.71 -39.66
CA PRO A 415 -23.55 8.17 -40.73
C PRO A 415 -25.01 8.62 -40.61
N VAL A 416 -25.62 8.98 -41.75
CA VAL A 416 -27.04 9.33 -41.84
C VAL A 416 -27.75 8.27 -42.67
N VAL A 417 -28.79 7.66 -42.12
CA VAL A 417 -29.60 6.65 -42.80
C VAL A 417 -30.84 7.32 -43.37
N SER A 418 -31.02 7.19 -44.69
CA SER A 418 -32.22 7.62 -45.39
C SER A 418 -33.42 6.75 -45.00
N SER A 419 -34.52 7.39 -44.61
CA SER A 419 -35.82 6.71 -44.41
C SER A 419 -36.46 6.23 -45.69
N LEU A 420 -36.19 6.90 -46.81
CA LEU A 420 -36.83 6.62 -48.10
C LEU A 420 -36.14 5.46 -48.82
N THR A 421 -34.80 5.48 -48.89
CA THR A 421 -34.02 4.51 -49.67
C THR A 421 -33.41 3.41 -48.81
N GLY A 422 -33.34 3.62 -47.49
CA GLY A 422 -32.58 2.77 -46.57
C GLY A 422 -31.06 2.88 -46.73
N ASN A 423 -30.57 3.75 -47.62
CA ASN A 423 -29.15 3.94 -47.85
C ASN A 423 -28.50 4.63 -46.65
N THR A 424 -27.30 4.15 -46.30
CA THR A 424 -26.45 4.82 -45.31
C THR A 424 -25.47 5.75 -46.02
N ILE A 425 -25.67 7.04 -45.84
CA ILE A 425 -24.71 8.08 -46.19
C ILE A 425 -23.58 8.02 -45.17
N LYS A 426 -22.36 7.75 -45.63
CA LYS A 426 -21.20 7.54 -44.75
C LYS A 426 -20.59 8.86 -44.31
N VAL A 427 -19.85 8.80 -43.20
CA VAL A 427 -19.00 9.91 -42.72
C VAL A 427 -18.11 10.42 -43.85
N ALA A 428 -17.99 11.74 -43.97
CA ALA A 428 -17.21 12.41 -45.01
C ALA A 428 -17.64 12.14 -46.46
N GLN A 429 -18.81 11.52 -46.70
CA GLN A 429 -19.33 11.32 -48.04
C GLN A 429 -19.92 12.63 -48.57
N SER A 430 -19.35 13.16 -49.65
CA SER A 430 -19.87 14.34 -50.33
C SER A 430 -21.09 13.97 -51.17
N ILE A 431 -22.18 14.70 -50.95
CA ILE A 431 -23.46 14.52 -51.65
C ILE A 431 -23.99 15.92 -51.98
N THR A 432 -24.50 16.09 -53.20
CA THR A 432 -25.05 17.38 -53.66
C THR A 432 -26.36 17.73 -52.92
N PRO A 433 -26.72 19.00 -52.77
CA PRO A 433 -28.01 19.41 -52.19
C PRO A 433 -29.21 18.73 -52.85
N GLU A 434 -29.16 18.53 -54.17
CA GLU A 434 -30.20 17.84 -54.94
C GLU A 434 -30.31 16.35 -54.58
N GLN A 435 -29.17 15.70 -54.30
CA GLN A 435 -29.15 14.32 -53.86
C GLN A 435 -29.67 14.21 -52.41
N TRP A 436 -29.28 15.12 -51.52
CA TRP A 436 -29.88 15.21 -50.17
C TRP A 436 -31.41 15.34 -50.25
N GLN A 437 -31.92 16.24 -51.09
CA GLN A 437 -33.37 16.41 -51.26
C GLN A 437 -34.08 15.17 -51.81
N LYS A 438 -33.39 14.30 -52.57
CA LYS A 438 -33.94 13.06 -53.11
C LYS A 438 -33.90 11.89 -52.11
N GLU A 439 -32.97 11.92 -51.17
CA GLU A 439 -32.80 10.88 -50.15
C GLU A 439 -33.82 11.01 -49.01
N PHE A 440 -34.50 12.15 -48.85
CA PHE A 440 -35.43 12.38 -47.75
C PHE A 440 -36.76 12.97 -48.23
N ASP A 441 -37.86 12.41 -47.72
CA ASP A 441 -39.22 12.92 -47.94
C ASP A 441 -39.77 13.49 -46.62
N PHE A 442 -39.94 14.81 -46.57
CA PHE A 442 -40.40 15.53 -45.38
C PHE A 442 -41.87 15.29 -45.04
N ASN A 443 -42.66 14.78 -45.98
CA ASN A 443 -44.08 14.51 -45.78
C ASN A 443 -44.35 13.03 -45.46
N ASN A 444 -43.33 12.17 -45.53
CA ASN A 444 -43.47 10.75 -45.24
C ASN A 444 -43.12 10.45 -43.79
N ILE A 445 -44.15 10.16 -42.99
CA ILE A 445 -44.09 9.87 -41.55
C ILE A 445 -44.07 8.35 -41.29
N ASP A 446 -44.17 7.51 -42.34
CA ASP A 446 -44.35 6.07 -42.15
C ASP A 446 -43.07 5.37 -41.65
N SER A 447 -43.01 5.21 -40.34
CA SER A 447 -41.95 4.52 -39.60
C SER A 447 -41.98 3.00 -39.77
N GLN A 448 -43.00 2.40 -40.41
CA GLN A 448 -43.09 0.93 -40.59
C GLN A 448 -41.96 0.37 -41.47
N ASN A 449 -41.33 1.20 -42.31
CA ASN A 449 -40.16 0.80 -43.11
C ASN A 449 -38.87 0.55 -42.28
N LEU A 450 -38.87 0.82 -40.97
CA LEU A 450 -37.77 0.46 -40.05
C LEU A 450 -37.48 -1.05 -40.02
N ALA A 451 -38.49 -1.90 -40.24
CA ALA A 451 -38.33 -3.35 -40.18
C ALA A 451 -37.42 -3.91 -41.30
N ASN A 452 -37.21 -3.13 -42.37
CA ASN A 452 -36.40 -3.53 -43.53
C ASN A 452 -35.00 -2.92 -43.55
N LEU A 453 -34.68 -2.04 -42.59
CA LEU A 453 -33.33 -1.52 -42.44
C LEU A 453 -32.46 -2.66 -41.90
N SER A 454 -31.56 -3.17 -42.77
CA SER A 454 -30.45 -4.07 -42.45
C SER A 454 -29.41 -3.36 -41.56
N LEU A 455 -29.85 -2.83 -40.43
CA LEU A 455 -28.98 -2.32 -39.39
C LEU A 455 -28.39 -3.53 -38.68
N ASP A 456 -27.07 -3.55 -38.52
CA ASP A 456 -26.39 -4.58 -37.74
C ASP A 456 -27.15 -4.80 -36.42
N ASN A 457 -27.56 -6.05 -36.16
CA ASN A 457 -28.28 -6.53 -34.95
C ASN A 457 -27.57 -6.20 -33.61
N ASN A 458 -26.46 -5.47 -33.67
CA ASN A 458 -25.59 -5.15 -32.58
C ASN A 458 -25.67 -3.68 -32.14
N SER A 459 -26.47 -2.84 -32.79
CA SER A 459 -26.73 -1.43 -32.41
C SER A 459 -27.92 -1.29 -31.44
N ILE A 460 -27.94 -0.21 -30.66
CA ILE A 460 -29.09 0.18 -29.83
C ILE A 460 -29.75 1.38 -30.50
N LEU A 461 -31.04 1.32 -30.79
CA LEU A 461 -31.74 2.40 -31.48
C LEU A 461 -32.70 3.12 -30.54
N LEU A 462 -32.49 4.42 -30.35
CA LEU A 462 -33.37 5.32 -29.61
C LEU A 462 -34.29 6.04 -30.57
N ASP A 463 -35.59 5.91 -30.39
CA ASP A 463 -36.53 6.88 -30.92
C ASP A 463 -36.61 8.07 -29.96
N VAL A 464 -36.11 9.22 -30.41
CA VAL A 464 -35.94 10.42 -29.57
C VAL A 464 -37.29 10.99 -29.15
N CYS A 465 -38.26 11.03 -30.07
CA CYS A 465 -39.59 11.58 -29.81
C CYS A 465 -40.44 10.65 -28.94
N SER A 466 -40.35 9.33 -29.13
CA SER A 466 -41.10 8.39 -28.29
C SER A 466 -40.37 7.97 -27.01
N LEU A 467 -39.10 8.37 -26.85
CA LEU A 467 -38.19 7.96 -25.78
C LEU A 467 -38.11 6.44 -25.62
N SER A 468 -38.25 5.70 -26.72
CA SER A 468 -38.28 4.24 -26.68
C SER A 468 -37.04 3.62 -27.33
N ILE A 469 -36.52 2.56 -26.70
CA ILE A 469 -35.41 1.79 -27.26
C ILE A 469 -36.00 0.62 -28.06
N LYS A 470 -35.67 0.53 -29.36
CA LYS A 470 -36.17 -0.57 -30.21
C LYS A 470 -35.73 -1.94 -29.67
N ASN A 471 -36.62 -2.93 -29.75
CA ASN A 471 -36.45 -4.29 -29.23
C ASN A 471 -36.35 -4.40 -27.68
N TYR A 472 -36.71 -3.34 -26.96
CA TYR A 472 -36.91 -3.35 -25.50
C TYR A 472 -38.36 -2.99 -25.17
N ASP A 473 -38.80 -3.35 -23.98
CA ASP A 473 -40.16 -3.08 -23.53
C ASP A 473 -40.42 -1.58 -23.49
N LYS A 474 -41.56 -1.18 -24.06
CA LYS A 474 -42.03 0.21 -24.01
C LYS A 474 -42.40 0.56 -22.57
N ILE A 475 -41.92 1.71 -22.12
CA ILE A 475 -42.28 2.27 -20.82
C ILE A 475 -43.53 3.13 -21.03
N GLU A 476 -44.63 2.74 -20.40
CA GLU A 476 -45.89 3.50 -20.42
C GLU A 476 -46.09 4.19 -19.07
N SER A 477 -46.19 5.51 -19.08
CA SER A 477 -46.49 6.34 -17.92
C SER A 477 -47.15 7.64 -18.38
N SER A 478 -47.97 8.25 -17.52
CA SER A 478 -48.48 9.61 -17.74
C SER A 478 -47.45 10.68 -17.38
N ASP A 479 -46.40 10.33 -16.63
CA ASP A 479 -45.29 11.23 -16.30
C ASP A 479 -44.16 11.09 -17.34
N TYR A 480 -43.99 12.13 -18.15
CA TYR A 480 -42.98 12.17 -19.21
C TYR A 480 -41.54 12.24 -18.66
N VAL A 481 -41.32 12.80 -17.47
CA VAL A 481 -39.99 12.82 -16.84
C VAL A 481 -39.63 11.41 -16.38
N TYR A 482 -40.60 10.68 -15.85
CA TYR A 482 -40.42 9.27 -15.51
C TYR A 482 -39.99 8.46 -16.73
N ILE A 483 -40.65 8.62 -17.88
CA ILE A 483 -40.26 7.92 -19.12
C ILE A 483 -38.82 8.26 -19.50
N LEU A 484 -38.43 9.54 -19.47
CA LEU A 484 -37.06 9.96 -19.78
C LEU A 484 -36.02 9.30 -18.88
N PHE A 485 -36.26 9.29 -17.57
CA PHE A 485 -35.37 8.68 -16.59
C PHE A 485 -35.33 7.15 -16.71
N ALA A 486 -36.46 6.51 -16.95
CA ALA A 486 -36.54 5.08 -17.17
C ALA A 486 -35.78 4.67 -18.45
N THR A 487 -35.87 5.45 -19.53
CA THR A 487 -35.10 5.23 -20.76
C THR A 487 -33.60 5.42 -20.54
N LEU A 488 -33.20 6.45 -19.77
CA LEU A 488 -31.80 6.64 -19.37
C LEU A 488 -31.26 5.45 -18.54
N ILE A 489 -32.07 4.94 -17.62
CA ILE A 489 -31.76 3.75 -16.83
C ILE A 489 -31.62 2.51 -17.72
N GLN A 490 -32.50 2.31 -18.70
CA GLN A 490 -32.38 1.20 -19.65
C GLN A 490 -31.03 1.25 -20.39
N PHE A 491 -30.61 2.42 -20.88
CA PHE A 491 -29.28 2.59 -21.48
C PHE A 491 -28.16 2.16 -20.53
N TRP A 492 -28.24 2.62 -19.28
CA TRP A 492 -27.26 2.25 -18.27
C TRP A 492 -27.27 0.75 -17.98
N LEU A 493 -28.42 0.08 -17.90
CA LEU A 493 -28.53 -1.36 -17.70
C LEU A 493 -27.96 -2.18 -18.87
N ILE A 494 -28.10 -1.67 -20.11
CA ILE A 494 -27.54 -2.29 -21.32
C ILE A 494 -26.01 -2.07 -21.42
N GLY A 495 -25.47 -1.15 -20.61
CA GLY A 495 -24.03 -0.90 -20.47
C GLY A 495 -23.52 0.32 -21.23
N THR A 496 -24.41 1.20 -21.67
CA THR A 496 -24.04 2.55 -22.09
C THR A 496 -23.51 3.34 -20.89
N LYS A 497 -22.48 4.15 -21.14
CA LYS A 497 -21.88 5.00 -20.11
C LYS A 497 -22.72 6.27 -19.99
N ILE A 498 -23.20 6.53 -18.77
CA ILE A 498 -23.92 7.75 -18.44
C ILE A 498 -22.99 8.61 -17.58
N ASP A 499 -22.94 9.90 -17.90
CA ASP A 499 -22.32 10.89 -17.03
C ASP A 499 -23.33 11.35 -15.98
N TRP A 500 -23.42 10.58 -14.90
CA TRP A 500 -24.36 10.84 -13.81
C TRP A 500 -24.19 12.22 -13.17
N SER A 501 -23.00 12.84 -13.28
CA SER A 501 -22.76 14.18 -12.72
C SER A 501 -23.55 15.28 -13.43
N LYS A 502 -24.11 14.98 -14.60
CA LYS A 502 -24.85 15.90 -15.47
C LYS A 502 -26.35 15.63 -15.55
N VAL A 503 -26.82 14.52 -14.99
CA VAL A 503 -28.23 14.10 -15.08
C VAL A 503 -29.11 14.94 -14.16
N GLU A 504 -28.63 15.18 -12.95
CA GLU A 504 -29.26 16.05 -11.96
C GLU A 504 -28.30 17.20 -11.61
N ASP A 505 -28.85 18.33 -11.14
CA ASP A 505 -28.02 19.43 -10.66
C ASP A 505 -27.46 19.10 -9.26
N TYR A 506 -26.28 18.50 -9.25
CA TYR A 506 -25.56 18.16 -8.03
C TYR A 506 -24.63 19.28 -7.52
N LYS A 507 -24.67 20.51 -8.09
CA LYS A 507 -23.75 21.60 -7.70
C LYS A 507 -23.79 21.93 -6.21
N GLN A 508 -24.94 21.71 -5.57
CA GLN A 508 -25.15 21.97 -4.14
C GLN A 508 -25.10 20.70 -3.27
N CYS A 509 -24.87 19.52 -3.85
CA CYS A 509 -24.80 18.27 -3.12
C CYS A 509 -23.40 18.03 -2.53
N SER A 510 -23.36 17.40 -1.36
CA SER A 510 -22.13 17.07 -0.66
C SER A 510 -21.93 15.55 -0.58
N PRO A 511 -20.71 15.03 -0.79
CA PRO A 511 -20.45 13.61 -0.67
C PRO A 511 -20.63 13.12 0.78
N ILE A 512 -21.44 12.08 0.97
CA ILE A 512 -21.71 11.50 2.30
C ILE A 512 -21.17 10.09 2.48
N SER A 513 -21.08 9.64 3.73
CA SER A 513 -20.68 8.27 4.05
C SER A 513 -21.86 7.33 3.84
N LEU A 514 -21.93 6.70 2.66
CA LEU A 514 -22.89 5.64 2.36
C LEU A 514 -22.34 4.25 2.69
N PRO A 515 -23.20 3.22 2.84
CA PRO A 515 -22.76 1.84 3.03
C PRO A 515 -21.68 1.39 2.04
N THR A 516 -20.70 0.64 2.56
CA THR A 516 -19.58 0.12 1.78
C THR A 516 -19.95 -1.19 1.08
N TYR A 517 -19.14 -1.56 0.09
CA TYR A 517 -19.32 -2.79 -0.69
C TYR A 517 -19.40 -4.04 0.21
N PRO A 518 -20.42 -4.90 0.07
CA PRO A 518 -20.51 -6.16 0.79
C PRO A 518 -19.60 -7.19 0.12
N PHE A 519 -18.38 -7.33 0.64
CA PHE A 519 -17.50 -8.41 0.22
C PHE A 519 -18.11 -9.76 0.61
N GLU A 520 -18.11 -10.69 -0.34
CA GLU A 520 -18.54 -12.07 -0.11
C GLU A 520 -17.49 -12.76 0.76
N GLY A 521 -17.91 -13.20 1.95
CA GLY A 521 -17.03 -13.76 2.97
C GLY A 521 -16.73 -15.23 2.70
N GLU A 522 -15.88 -15.51 1.71
CA GLU A 522 -15.34 -16.85 1.49
C GLU A 522 -14.04 -17.03 2.29
N SER A 523 -13.88 -18.18 2.95
CA SER A 523 -12.69 -18.48 3.73
C SER A 523 -11.56 -19.00 2.83
N TYR A 524 -10.59 -18.13 2.56
CA TYR A 524 -9.36 -18.50 1.87
C TYR A 524 -8.24 -18.70 2.89
N TRP A 525 -8.30 -19.80 3.64
CA TRP A 525 -7.33 -20.11 4.69
C TRP A 525 -6.47 -21.33 4.33
N ILE A 526 -5.16 -21.24 4.57
CA ILE A 526 -4.25 -22.39 4.47
C ILE A 526 -4.10 -22.96 5.88
N ASN A 527 -4.75 -24.10 6.13
CA ASN A 527 -4.56 -24.85 7.36
C ASN A 527 -3.14 -25.43 7.38
N LEU A 528 -2.28 -24.87 8.22
CA LEU A 528 -0.89 -25.31 8.39
C LEU A 528 -0.73 -26.48 9.38
N SER A 529 -1.84 -27.03 9.90
CA SER A 529 -1.76 -28.21 10.76
C SER A 529 -1.29 -29.42 9.94
N PRO A 530 -0.20 -30.11 10.33
CA PRO A 530 -0.03 -31.49 9.90
C PRO A 530 -1.25 -32.28 10.38
N ASN A 531 -1.72 -33.26 9.61
CA ASN A 531 -2.72 -34.23 10.06
C ASN A 531 -2.25 -34.92 11.36
N ILE A 532 -2.55 -34.32 12.51
CA ILE A 532 -2.69 -35.05 13.76
C ILE A 532 -4.10 -35.63 13.67
N SER A 533 -4.18 -36.91 13.29
CA SER A 533 -5.45 -37.64 13.24
C SER A 533 -6.18 -37.47 14.58
N ARG A 534 -7.35 -36.84 14.55
CA ARG A 534 -8.22 -36.67 15.73
C ARG A 534 -8.64 -38.04 16.32
N ASP A 535 -8.56 -39.11 15.54
CA ASP A 535 -8.93 -40.48 15.94
C ASP A 535 -8.00 -41.14 16.98
N LYS A 536 -6.90 -40.50 17.39
CA LYS A 536 -6.08 -40.99 18.52
C LYS A 536 -6.35 -40.29 19.85
N ILE A 537 -7.22 -39.28 19.90
CA ILE A 537 -7.44 -38.49 21.13
C ILE A 537 -8.63 -38.99 21.96
N GLU A 538 -9.55 -39.78 21.40
CA GLU A 538 -10.73 -40.26 22.14
C GLU A 538 -10.56 -41.60 22.89
N GLY A 539 -9.34 -42.17 22.90
CA GLY A 539 -9.08 -43.46 23.56
C GLY A 539 -8.38 -43.43 24.93
N LYS A 540 -7.96 -42.25 25.42
CA LYS A 540 -7.22 -42.14 26.70
C LYS A 540 -7.48 -40.81 27.40
N ASN A 541 -8.74 -40.55 27.77
CA ASN A 541 -9.09 -39.48 28.70
C ASN A 541 -9.86 -40.05 29.89
N LYS A 542 -9.16 -40.83 30.71
CA LYS A 542 -9.42 -40.92 32.16
C LYS A 542 -8.04 -41.00 32.85
N ASN A 543 -7.76 -39.99 33.66
CA ASN A 543 -6.58 -39.81 34.51
C ASN A 543 -5.30 -39.30 33.82
N HIS A 544 -5.20 -37.99 33.59
CA HIS A 544 -3.95 -37.23 33.73
C HIS A 544 -4.29 -35.73 33.92
N HIS A 545 -4.73 -35.38 35.12
CA HIS A 545 -4.42 -34.06 35.67
C HIS A 545 -3.00 -34.11 36.23
N ASN A 546 -2.23 -33.04 35.99
CA ASN A 546 -0.83 -32.82 36.38
C ASN A 546 0.19 -33.71 35.68
N ASN A 547 0.80 -33.18 34.62
CA ASN A 547 2.20 -33.42 34.27
C ASN A 547 2.69 -32.22 33.48
N LEU A 548 3.10 -31.18 34.22
CA LEU A 548 4.16 -30.29 33.76
C LEU A 548 5.34 -31.19 33.39
N ILE A 549 5.94 -30.94 32.22
CA ILE A 549 7.18 -31.61 31.84
C ILE A 549 8.25 -31.05 32.78
N CYS A 550 8.50 -31.76 33.88
CA CYS A 550 9.74 -31.65 34.63
C CYS A 550 10.87 -32.10 33.69
N LEU A 551 11.78 -31.18 33.36
CA LEU A 551 13.15 -31.59 33.16
C LEU A 551 13.68 -31.87 34.57
N GLU A 552 13.73 -33.15 34.95
CA GLU A 552 14.40 -33.60 36.18
C GLU A 552 15.92 -33.38 35.98
N GLU A 553 16.39 -32.15 36.21
CA GLU A 553 17.70 -32.00 36.84
C GLU A 553 17.48 -32.25 38.34
N GLU A 554 18.25 -33.17 38.93
CA GLU A 554 18.17 -33.44 40.38
C GLU A 554 18.30 -32.13 41.15
N PHE A 555 17.35 -31.84 42.05
CA PHE A 555 17.44 -30.68 42.93
C PHE A 555 18.72 -30.81 43.78
N VAL A 556 19.69 -29.94 43.53
CA VAL A 556 20.92 -29.84 44.32
C VAL A 556 20.82 -28.61 45.21
N ALA A 557 20.76 -28.82 46.52
CA ALA A 557 20.74 -27.75 47.51
C ALA A 557 22.07 -26.96 47.52
N PRO A 558 22.08 -25.68 47.96
CA PRO A 558 23.30 -24.89 48.13
C PRO A 558 24.38 -25.62 48.93
N ARG A 559 25.61 -25.63 48.41
CA ARG A 559 26.72 -26.43 48.98
C ARG A 559 27.64 -25.61 49.88
N ASN A 560 27.56 -24.29 49.82
CA ASN A 560 28.37 -23.35 50.60
C ASN A 560 27.58 -22.08 50.95
N ASP A 561 28.12 -21.27 51.86
CA ASP A 561 27.45 -20.08 52.40
C ASP A 561 27.13 -19.03 51.31
N ILE A 562 27.95 -18.93 50.27
CA ILE A 562 27.73 -17.99 49.15
C ILE A 562 26.56 -18.46 48.29
N GLU A 563 26.55 -19.74 47.88
CA GLU A 563 25.42 -20.34 47.15
C GLU A 563 24.13 -20.23 47.96
N GLN A 564 24.19 -20.39 49.30
CA GLN A 564 23.02 -20.29 50.17
C GLN A 564 22.47 -18.86 50.26
N GLN A 565 23.36 -17.86 50.33
CA GLN A 565 22.95 -16.45 50.31
C GLN A 565 22.35 -16.05 48.96
N ILE A 566 22.94 -16.49 47.85
CA ILE A 566 22.39 -16.25 46.51
C ILE A 566 21.03 -16.94 46.35
N ALA A 567 20.89 -18.19 46.80
CA ALA A 567 19.60 -18.90 46.77
C ALA A 567 18.51 -18.15 47.55
N ASN A 568 18.80 -17.63 48.74
CA ASN A 568 17.84 -16.84 49.53
C ASN A 568 17.41 -15.55 48.81
N ILE A 569 18.35 -14.87 48.12
CA ILE A 569 18.04 -13.68 47.31
C ILE A 569 17.14 -14.08 46.13
N TRP A 570 17.43 -15.19 45.45
CA TRP A 570 16.63 -15.69 44.34
C TRP A 570 15.22 -16.08 44.79
N GLN A 571 15.07 -16.75 45.93
CA GLN A 571 13.77 -17.09 46.51
C GLN A 571 12.94 -15.84 46.81
N LYS A 572 13.57 -14.79 47.35
CA LYS A 572 12.92 -13.50 47.63
C LYS A 572 12.50 -12.76 46.36
N VAL A 573 13.30 -12.82 45.29
CA VAL A 573 13.03 -12.11 44.02
C VAL A 573 12.05 -12.85 43.12
N LEU A 574 12.12 -14.19 43.07
CA LEU A 574 11.27 -15.03 42.21
C LEU A 574 10.01 -15.57 42.91
N GLY A 575 9.99 -15.62 44.25
CA GLY A 575 8.84 -16.09 45.04
C GLY A 575 8.69 -17.61 45.13
N HIS A 576 9.77 -18.38 44.92
CA HIS A 576 9.77 -19.85 45.03
C HIS A 576 10.33 -20.33 46.37
N GLU A 577 9.75 -21.40 46.96
CA GLU A 577 10.15 -21.93 48.28
C GLU A 577 11.46 -22.74 48.27
N SER A 578 11.84 -23.31 47.12
CA SER A 578 13.09 -24.06 46.94
C SER A 578 13.67 -23.81 45.55
N ILE A 579 14.97 -23.49 45.49
CA ILE A 579 15.71 -23.22 44.24
C ILE A 579 17.02 -24.00 44.33
N GLY A 580 17.24 -24.90 43.36
CA GLY A 580 18.46 -25.68 43.22
C GLY A 580 19.58 -24.86 42.61
N ILE A 581 20.84 -25.23 42.90
CA ILE A 581 21.99 -24.43 42.46
C ILE A 581 22.22 -24.43 40.93
N HIS A 582 21.63 -25.39 40.22
CA HIS A 582 21.69 -25.52 38.77
C HIS A 582 20.43 -24.99 38.06
N ASP A 583 19.43 -24.55 38.82
CA ASP A 583 18.20 -24.03 38.23
C ASP A 583 18.49 -22.73 37.46
N ASN A 584 18.00 -22.67 36.23
CA ASN A 584 18.17 -21.50 35.38
C ASN A 584 17.19 -20.39 35.78
N PHE A 585 17.73 -19.20 36.07
CA PHE A 585 16.94 -18.05 36.51
C PHE A 585 15.76 -17.70 35.59
N PHE A 586 15.98 -17.77 34.27
CA PHE A 586 14.98 -17.36 33.28
C PHE A 586 13.90 -18.44 33.08
N GLU A 587 14.25 -19.71 33.29
CA GLU A 587 13.32 -20.82 33.21
C GLU A 587 12.39 -20.86 34.43
N LEU A 588 12.87 -20.38 35.59
CA LEU A 588 12.07 -20.17 36.79
C LEU A 588 11.12 -18.97 36.73
N GLY A 589 11.01 -18.30 35.58
CA GLY A 589 10.14 -17.13 35.35
C GLY A 589 10.83 -15.78 35.54
N GLY A 590 12.16 -15.77 35.71
CA GLY A 590 12.96 -14.56 35.74
C GLY A 590 12.93 -13.78 34.42
N ASN A 591 12.90 -12.45 34.51
CA ASN A 591 12.93 -11.54 33.36
C ASN A 591 13.85 -10.35 33.63
N SER A 592 14.09 -9.50 32.63
CA SER A 592 15.07 -8.39 32.73
C SER A 592 14.81 -7.39 33.87
N ILE A 593 13.57 -7.29 34.35
CA ILE A 593 13.22 -6.45 35.51
C ILE A 593 13.63 -7.15 36.80
N LEU A 594 13.31 -8.43 36.94
CA LEU A 594 13.72 -9.25 38.07
C LEU A 594 15.24 -9.42 38.14
N SER A 595 15.92 -9.51 36.99
CA SER A 595 17.39 -9.53 36.92
C SER A 595 18.03 -8.25 37.45
N ALA A 596 17.44 -7.07 37.17
CA ALA A 596 17.94 -5.81 37.69
C ALA A 596 17.70 -5.68 39.21
N SER A 597 16.54 -6.10 39.70
CA SER A 597 16.25 -6.17 41.15
C SER A 597 17.18 -7.13 41.87
N LEU A 598 17.50 -8.27 41.23
CA LEU A 598 18.40 -9.28 41.75
C LEU A 598 19.84 -8.76 41.85
N VAL A 599 20.35 -8.12 40.80
CA VAL A 599 21.67 -7.47 40.80
C VAL A 599 21.75 -6.43 41.92
N SER A 600 20.73 -5.59 42.08
CA SER A 600 20.69 -4.59 43.16
C SER A 600 20.66 -5.22 44.56
N GLU A 601 20.00 -6.36 44.75
CA GLU A 601 19.98 -7.05 46.05
C GLU A 601 21.29 -7.82 46.29
N MET A 602 21.94 -8.34 45.25
CA MET A 602 23.28 -8.94 45.34
C MET A 602 24.34 -7.89 45.71
N GLU A 603 24.31 -6.69 45.12
CA GLU A 603 25.22 -5.58 45.48
C GLU A 603 25.05 -5.09 46.93
N LYS A 604 23.90 -5.33 47.57
CA LYS A 604 23.70 -5.00 49.00
C LYS A 604 24.22 -6.08 49.95
N ASN A 605 24.19 -7.34 49.52
CA ASN A 605 24.55 -8.48 50.36
C ASN A 605 26.01 -8.92 50.16
N PHE A 606 26.62 -8.54 49.04
CA PHE A 606 28.01 -8.85 48.71
C PHE A 606 28.75 -7.56 48.34
N ASP A 607 29.96 -7.38 48.89
CA ASP A 607 30.81 -6.21 48.67
C ASP A 607 31.56 -6.31 47.32
N GLN A 608 30.82 -6.60 46.24
CA GLN A 608 31.31 -6.78 44.87
C GLN A 608 30.31 -6.18 43.88
N HIS A 609 30.80 -5.56 42.80
CA HIS A 609 29.96 -5.03 41.73
C HIS A 609 29.55 -6.12 40.73
N PHE A 610 28.24 -6.29 40.53
CA PHE A 610 27.69 -7.25 39.57
C PHE A 610 27.20 -6.53 38.33
N SER A 611 27.70 -6.91 37.15
CA SER A 611 27.14 -6.41 35.89
C SER A 611 25.95 -7.27 35.48
N LEU A 612 24.90 -6.62 34.96
CA LEU A 612 23.74 -7.32 34.38
C LEU A 612 24.18 -8.27 33.25
N THR A 613 25.27 -7.95 32.55
CA THR A 613 25.84 -8.76 31.48
C THR A 613 26.43 -10.08 32.01
N SER A 614 27.08 -10.06 33.17
CA SER A 614 27.61 -11.26 33.84
C SER A 614 26.48 -12.20 34.25
N PHE A 615 25.34 -11.66 34.67
CA PHE A 615 24.15 -12.44 35.04
C PHE A 615 23.51 -13.18 33.85
N PHE A 616 23.50 -12.57 32.66
CA PHE A 616 23.03 -13.26 31.44
C PHE A 616 23.99 -14.34 30.94
N GLN A 617 25.26 -14.27 31.33
CA GLN A 617 26.29 -15.25 30.96
C GLN A 617 26.33 -16.45 31.91
N PHE A 618 25.92 -16.25 33.17
CA PHE A 618 25.94 -17.26 34.24
C PHE A 618 24.54 -17.36 34.87
N PRO A 619 23.58 -18.01 34.20
CA PRO A 619 22.17 -17.98 34.59
C PRO A 619 21.81 -18.94 35.74
N THR A 620 22.79 -19.52 36.45
CA THR A 620 22.58 -20.44 37.59
C THR A 620 23.35 -19.99 38.84
N ILE A 621 22.90 -20.40 40.03
CA ILE A 621 23.52 -20.03 41.31
C ILE A 621 24.96 -20.57 41.42
N ALA A 622 25.20 -21.80 40.95
CA ALA A 622 26.52 -22.43 40.98
C ALA A 622 27.54 -21.65 40.13
N GLU A 623 27.15 -21.17 38.96
CA GLU A 623 28.02 -20.40 38.06
C GLU A 623 28.32 -19.00 38.62
N ILE A 624 27.32 -18.35 39.23
CA ILE A 624 27.51 -17.05 39.88
C ILE A 624 28.43 -17.18 41.09
N ALA A 625 28.19 -18.14 41.98
CA ALA A 625 29.04 -18.38 43.16
C ALA A 625 30.48 -18.74 42.77
N HIS A 626 30.67 -19.49 41.68
CA HIS A 626 31.98 -19.80 41.13
C HIS A 626 32.71 -18.56 40.57
N SER A 627 31.96 -17.61 40.00
CA SER A 627 32.52 -16.34 39.51
C SER A 627 33.02 -15.42 40.65
N MET A 628 32.45 -15.54 41.85
CA MET A 628 32.75 -14.70 43.02
C MET A 628 33.97 -15.16 43.83
N ASN A 629 34.39 -16.42 43.70
CA ASN A 629 35.46 -17.04 44.50
C ASN A 629 36.88 -16.92 43.91
N GLU A 630 37.09 -16.15 42.83
CA GLU A 630 38.45 -15.84 42.35
C GLU A 630 38.93 -14.45 42.83
N PRO A 631 40.20 -14.32 43.27
CA PRO A 631 40.68 -13.10 43.89
C PRO A 631 40.77 -11.94 42.88
N LEU A 632 40.16 -10.81 43.24
CA LEU A 632 40.25 -9.54 42.52
C LEU A 632 41.63 -8.91 42.77
N VAL A 633 42.41 -8.68 41.70
CA VAL A 633 43.58 -7.80 41.74
C VAL A 633 43.11 -6.40 41.35
N ASP A 634 43.12 -5.48 42.31
CA ASP A 634 42.92 -4.05 42.05
C ASP A 634 44.14 -3.45 41.35
N LEU A 635 43.93 -2.66 40.30
CA LEU A 635 44.95 -1.75 39.78
C LEU A 635 44.37 -0.36 39.46
N PRO A 636 45.17 0.72 39.64
CA PRO A 636 44.70 2.09 39.76
C PRO A 636 44.63 2.84 38.42
N ASN A 637 43.84 3.90 38.42
CA ASN A 637 43.57 4.90 37.37
C ASN A 637 44.60 5.07 36.23
N ASN A 638 44.14 4.76 35.01
CA ASN A 638 44.19 5.48 33.72
C ASN A 638 45.42 6.30 33.26
N SER A 639 46.59 6.20 33.89
CA SER A 639 47.75 7.05 33.54
C SER A 639 48.94 6.33 32.90
N PHE A 640 48.91 5.00 32.75
CA PHE A 640 50.07 4.23 32.23
C PHE A 640 49.97 3.71 30.78
N ILE A 641 48.83 3.82 30.10
CA ILE A 641 48.65 3.21 28.76
C ILE A 641 49.42 3.95 27.65
N ASN A 642 49.73 5.23 27.83
CA ASN A 642 50.35 6.05 26.78
C ASN A 642 51.88 5.98 26.71
N ALA A 643 52.55 5.10 27.48
CA ALA A 643 54.01 5.10 27.59
C ALA A 643 54.70 3.74 27.37
N LEU A 644 54.06 2.74 26.75
CA LEU A 644 54.65 1.40 26.57
C LEU A 644 55.04 1.07 25.13
N ASP A 645 56.22 0.44 25.00
CA ASP A 645 56.82 -0.01 23.73
C ASP A 645 56.02 -1.21 23.15
N PRO A 646 55.69 -1.23 21.84
CA PRO A 646 54.91 -2.28 21.19
C PRO A 646 55.38 -3.73 21.39
N LYS A 647 56.64 -3.93 21.78
CA LYS A 647 57.22 -5.27 21.97
C LYS A 647 56.77 -5.95 23.28
N ASP A 648 56.30 -5.17 24.25
CA ASP A 648 55.86 -5.69 25.56
C ASP A 648 54.35 -5.99 25.64
N TYR A 649 53.59 -5.64 24.59
CA TYR A 649 52.15 -5.93 24.48
C TYR A 649 51.83 -7.43 24.59
N HIS A 650 52.73 -8.30 24.11
CA HIS A 650 52.51 -9.75 24.14
C HIS A 650 52.65 -10.36 25.54
N LYS A 651 53.40 -9.73 26.45
CA LYS A 651 53.53 -10.21 27.85
C LYS A 651 52.31 -9.86 28.71
N LEU A 652 51.66 -8.74 28.44
CA LEU A 652 50.37 -8.37 29.05
C LEU A 652 49.22 -9.27 28.57
N LEU A 653 49.32 -9.81 27.35
CA LEU A 653 48.37 -10.77 26.77
C LEU A 653 48.39 -12.14 27.48
N ILE A 654 49.54 -12.58 28.02
CA ILE A 654 49.66 -13.90 28.68
C ILE A 654 49.08 -13.89 30.10
N ILE A 655 49.10 -12.74 30.79
CA ILE A 655 48.62 -12.61 32.18
C ILE A 655 47.09 -12.42 32.25
N ASN A 656 46.43 -12.03 31.15
CA ASN A 656 44.99 -11.73 31.10
C ASN A 656 44.13 -12.79 30.37
N LEU A 657 44.66 -13.98 30.08
CA LEU A 657 43.93 -15.04 29.36
C LEU A 657 43.31 -16.06 30.32
N GLY A 658 42.31 -15.60 31.07
CA GLY A 658 41.41 -16.45 31.83
C GLY A 658 40.17 -15.66 32.22
N ARG A 659 39.03 -15.99 31.61
CA ARG A 659 37.70 -15.34 31.79
C ARG A 659 37.50 -14.04 30.99
N ASN A 660 36.36 -13.97 30.31
CA ASN A 660 35.84 -12.84 29.53
C ASN A 660 36.43 -12.65 28.13
N GLY A 661 35.69 -13.09 27.10
CA GLY A 661 35.95 -12.72 25.71
C GLY A 661 35.93 -11.20 25.53
N LEU A 662 37.11 -10.59 25.56
CA LEU A 662 37.31 -9.17 25.32
C LEU A 662 38.05 -8.94 24.01
N ARG A 663 37.68 -7.85 23.35
CA ARG A 663 38.25 -7.44 22.06
C ARG A 663 39.75 -7.19 22.20
N PRO A 664 40.59 -7.61 21.23
CA PRO A 664 42.03 -7.34 21.27
C PRO A 664 42.37 -5.84 21.22
N ASN A 665 41.39 -4.99 20.89
CA ASN A 665 41.45 -3.53 20.91
C ASN A 665 40.02 -2.98 21.10
N PRO A 666 39.76 -1.92 21.91
CA PRO A 666 38.44 -1.29 22.04
C PRO A 666 37.83 -0.80 20.70
N TYR A 667 38.67 -0.59 19.67
CA TYR A 667 38.25 -0.23 18.31
C TYR A 667 38.18 -1.42 17.34
N SER A 668 38.57 -2.63 17.76
CA SER A 668 38.51 -3.83 16.92
C SER A 668 37.07 -4.34 16.82
N LEU A 669 36.68 -4.70 15.60
CA LEU A 669 35.38 -5.33 15.30
C LEU A 669 35.45 -6.87 15.36
N MET A 670 36.56 -7.40 15.87
CA MET A 670 36.83 -8.81 15.99
C MET A 670 36.64 -9.28 17.43
N ILE A 671 36.05 -10.45 17.58
CA ILE A 671 35.82 -11.10 18.88
C ILE A 671 36.41 -12.50 18.84
N ALA A 672 37.32 -12.81 19.75
CA ALA A 672 37.80 -14.17 19.95
C ALA A 672 36.70 -14.97 20.68
N LEU A 673 36.17 -16.01 20.02
CA LEU A 673 35.24 -16.95 20.65
C LEU A 673 35.98 -18.09 21.35
N ASN A 674 37.20 -18.39 20.89
CA ASN A 674 38.14 -19.35 21.46
C ASN A 674 39.57 -18.90 21.11
N SER A 675 40.52 -19.03 22.04
CA SER A 675 41.94 -18.68 21.82
C SER A 675 42.94 -19.80 22.13
N GLN A 676 42.51 -21.05 22.28
CA GLN A 676 43.39 -22.16 22.69
C GLN A 676 43.45 -23.26 21.65
N ASN A 677 44.26 -23.10 20.60
CA ASN A 677 44.68 -24.20 19.72
C ASN A 677 45.95 -23.83 18.92
N ASN A 678 46.79 -24.83 18.62
CA ASN A 678 48.03 -24.65 17.82
C ASN A 678 47.81 -24.67 16.29
N LYS A 679 46.56 -24.79 15.82
CA LYS A 679 46.21 -24.73 14.39
C LYS A 679 45.95 -23.28 13.93
N PRO A 680 46.05 -22.98 12.63
CA PRO A 680 45.77 -21.64 12.10
C PRO A 680 44.38 -21.13 12.52
N PRO A 681 44.26 -19.88 12.99
CA PRO A 681 42.99 -19.25 13.29
C PRO A 681 41.94 -19.36 12.17
N PHE A 682 40.69 -19.62 12.57
CA PHE A 682 39.53 -19.58 11.69
C PHE A 682 38.77 -18.27 11.89
N PHE A 683 38.73 -17.45 10.83
CA PHE A 683 38.08 -16.15 10.83
C PHE A 683 36.72 -16.23 10.14
N PHE A 684 35.65 -15.95 10.88
CA PHE A 684 34.28 -16.09 10.41
C PHE A 684 33.53 -14.76 10.41
N CYS A 685 33.08 -14.33 9.23
CA CYS A 685 32.41 -13.05 9.02
C CYS A 685 30.88 -13.20 8.93
N ALA A 686 30.15 -12.57 9.84
CA ALA A 686 28.69 -12.66 9.90
C ALA A 686 28.07 -11.40 10.52
N ASN A 687 26.76 -11.23 10.38
CA ASN A 687 26.08 -9.98 10.76
C ASN A 687 26.05 -9.80 12.28
N GLY A 688 25.97 -10.90 13.03
CA GLY A 688 26.02 -10.88 14.48
C GLY A 688 26.67 -12.13 15.05
N ILE A 689 27.19 -12.01 16.27
CA ILE A 689 27.88 -13.09 16.98
C ILE A 689 27.03 -14.36 17.13
N HIS A 690 25.71 -14.21 17.28
CA HIS A 690 24.76 -15.33 17.38
C HIS A 690 24.72 -16.25 16.13
N GLU A 691 25.16 -15.77 14.96
CA GLU A 691 25.29 -16.58 13.74
C GLU A 691 26.62 -17.36 13.71
N ALA A 692 27.60 -16.93 14.50
CA ALA A 692 28.91 -17.54 14.62
C ALA A 692 29.00 -18.52 15.80
N THR A 693 28.32 -18.23 16.91
CA THR A 693 28.38 -19.02 18.16
C THR A 693 28.00 -20.49 17.98
N PRO A 694 26.94 -20.87 17.24
CA PRO A 694 26.63 -22.28 17.04
C PRO A 694 27.71 -23.00 16.22
N LEU A 695 28.30 -22.32 15.22
CA LEU A 695 29.36 -22.89 14.40
C LEU A 695 30.69 -22.99 15.16
N SER A 696 31.00 -22.03 16.04
CA SER A 696 32.23 -22.04 16.83
C SER A 696 32.28 -23.28 17.72
N LYS A 697 31.17 -23.67 18.37
CA LYS A 697 31.09 -24.89 19.22
C LYS A 697 31.60 -26.18 18.55
N TYR A 698 31.50 -26.28 17.23
CA TYR A 698 31.96 -27.46 16.49
C TYR A 698 33.38 -27.33 15.96
N LEU A 699 33.83 -26.11 15.63
CA LEU A 699 35.16 -25.86 15.07
C LEU A 699 36.22 -25.51 16.14
N GLU A 700 35.79 -25.06 17.32
CA GLU A 700 36.64 -24.67 18.44
C GLU A 700 37.46 -25.84 19.02
N LYS A 701 37.05 -27.08 18.76
CA LYS A 701 37.82 -28.28 19.12
C LYS A 701 39.15 -28.40 18.37
N GLU A 702 39.28 -27.73 17.22
CA GLU A 702 40.46 -27.84 16.37
C GLU A 702 41.11 -26.49 16.05
N TYR A 703 40.35 -25.40 15.98
CA TYR A 703 40.84 -24.10 15.53
C TYR A 703 40.54 -23.01 16.56
N SER A 704 41.42 -22.02 16.68
CA SER A 704 41.06 -20.77 17.35
C SER A 704 40.06 -20.00 16.50
N PHE A 705 38.91 -19.64 17.08
CA PHE A 705 37.78 -19.13 16.32
C PHE A 705 37.55 -17.65 16.59
N TYR A 706 37.63 -16.84 15.53
CA TYR A 706 37.48 -15.39 15.59
C TYR A 706 36.25 -14.95 14.78
N PHE A 707 35.31 -14.28 15.44
CA PHE A 707 34.17 -13.66 14.81
C PHE A 707 34.54 -12.25 14.29
N LEU A 708 34.20 -11.98 13.03
CA LEU A 708 34.36 -10.69 12.37
C LEU A 708 32.98 -10.11 12.06
N GLU A 709 32.65 -8.96 12.63
CA GLU A 709 31.34 -8.34 12.45
C GLU A 709 31.16 -7.75 11.04
N SER A 710 30.10 -8.14 10.33
CA SER A 710 29.74 -7.61 8.99
C SER A 710 28.57 -6.61 8.99
N GLY A 711 27.79 -6.54 10.07
CA GLY A 711 26.45 -5.92 10.06
C GLY A 711 26.31 -4.58 10.79
N ARG A 712 27.00 -4.35 11.90
CA ARG A 712 26.77 -3.13 12.73
C ARG A 712 27.66 -1.93 12.37
N THR A 713 28.72 -2.11 11.59
CA THR A 713 29.72 -1.03 11.38
C THR A 713 29.57 -0.27 10.07
N ILE A 714 28.71 -0.72 9.15
CA ILE A 714 28.41 0.04 7.92
C ILE A 714 27.71 1.39 8.22
N PHE A 715 27.14 1.55 9.41
CA PHE A 715 26.52 2.79 9.86
C PHE A 715 27.48 3.81 10.49
N PHE A 716 28.81 3.57 10.52
CA PHE A 716 29.80 4.55 10.99
C PHE A 716 30.50 5.34 9.88
N LEU A 717 30.22 5.00 8.62
CA LEU A 717 30.81 5.66 7.46
C LEU A 717 29.69 6.38 6.69
N GLU A 718 29.03 7.31 7.39
CA GLU A 718 28.18 8.31 6.74
C GLU A 718 29.06 9.05 5.69
N ASP A 719 28.54 9.18 4.48
CA ASP A 719 29.18 9.71 3.25
C ASP A 719 29.85 8.72 2.27
N ARG A 720 29.81 7.40 2.48
CA ARG A 720 30.40 6.42 1.54
C ARG A 720 29.37 5.56 0.80
N THR A 721 29.68 5.22 -0.45
CA THR A 721 28.90 4.24 -1.24
C THR A 721 28.98 2.84 -0.63
N THR A 722 28.01 1.96 -0.92
CA THR A 722 27.99 0.55 -0.44
C THR A 722 29.29 -0.20 -0.73
N GLU A 723 29.92 0.06 -1.88
CA GLU A 723 31.21 -0.50 -2.26
C GLU A 723 32.37 0.02 -1.37
N GLU A 724 32.43 1.33 -1.13
CA GLU A 724 33.45 1.93 -0.28
C GLU A 724 33.34 1.47 1.17
N ASN A 725 32.12 1.17 1.64
CA ASN A 725 31.87 0.62 2.97
C ASN A 725 32.36 -0.82 3.12
N ILE A 726 32.11 -1.68 2.12
CA ILE A 726 32.61 -3.07 2.14
C ILE A 726 34.14 -3.08 2.11
N LYS A 727 34.75 -2.28 1.23
CA LYS A 727 36.22 -2.17 1.13
C LYS A 727 36.85 -1.64 2.41
N ALA A 728 36.28 -0.60 3.01
CA ALA A 728 36.78 -0.01 4.26
C ALA A 728 36.64 -0.98 5.45
N LEU A 729 35.51 -1.69 5.55
CA LEU A 729 35.28 -2.69 6.59
C LEU A 729 36.24 -3.87 6.45
N ALA A 730 36.45 -4.37 5.22
CA ALA A 730 37.45 -5.39 4.95
C ALA A 730 38.87 -4.91 5.32
N SER A 731 39.25 -3.67 4.97
CA SER A 731 40.56 -3.11 5.35
C SER A 731 40.76 -3.01 6.86
N HIS A 732 39.70 -2.77 7.62
CA HIS A 732 39.75 -2.80 9.08
C HIS A 732 40.02 -4.22 9.59
N HIS A 733 39.22 -5.20 9.13
CA HIS A 733 39.40 -6.60 9.50
C HIS A 733 40.75 -7.17 9.08
N VAL A 734 41.31 -6.76 7.94
CA VAL A 734 42.65 -7.17 7.51
C VAL A 734 43.73 -6.71 8.49
N LYS A 735 43.61 -5.49 9.06
CA LYS A 735 44.55 -5.02 10.08
C LYS A 735 44.47 -5.87 11.34
N ASP A 736 43.26 -6.16 11.79
CA ASP A 736 42.98 -6.99 12.96
C ASP A 736 43.50 -8.43 12.78
N ILE A 737 43.25 -9.02 11.61
CA ILE A 737 43.76 -10.34 11.23
C ILE A 737 45.29 -10.38 11.24
N LEU A 738 45.95 -9.39 10.62
CA LEU A 738 47.41 -9.33 10.56
C LEU A 738 48.07 -9.04 11.92
N ALA A 739 47.35 -8.41 12.85
CA ALA A 739 47.81 -8.22 14.22
C ALA A 739 47.83 -9.54 15.02
N ILE A 740 46.89 -10.45 14.73
CA ILE A 740 46.82 -11.78 15.37
C ILE A 740 47.74 -12.78 14.67
N GLN A 741 47.68 -12.80 13.34
CA GLN A 741 48.40 -13.74 12.51
C GLN A 741 49.15 -12.93 11.43
N PRO A 742 50.41 -12.53 11.69
CA PRO A 742 51.18 -11.73 10.73
C PRO A 742 51.48 -12.46 9.42
N GLU A 743 51.61 -13.79 9.46
CA GLU A 743 51.91 -14.64 8.31
C GLU A 743 50.82 -15.70 8.09
N GLY A 744 50.48 -15.93 6.81
CA GLY A 744 49.47 -16.91 6.40
C GLY A 744 49.91 -18.37 6.61
N ASP A 745 49.07 -19.36 6.31
CA ASP A 745 47.85 -19.24 5.50
C ASP A 745 46.58 -18.87 6.29
N TYR A 746 45.67 -18.09 5.69
CA TYR A 746 44.43 -17.64 6.34
C TYR A 746 43.24 -18.54 6.01
N LEU A 747 42.43 -18.86 7.04
CA LEU A 747 41.17 -19.58 6.91
C LEU A 747 40.00 -18.61 7.13
N LEU A 748 39.27 -18.32 6.06
CA LEU A 748 38.19 -17.32 6.04
C LEU A 748 36.88 -17.94 5.59
N ALA A 749 35.79 -17.59 6.25
CA ALA A 749 34.45 -17.85 5.74
C ALA A 749 33.49 -16.72 6.10
N GLY A 750 32.44 -16.55 5.29
CA GLY A 750 31.41 -15.56 5.57
C GLY A 750 30.01 -16.05 5.29
N PHE A 751 29.05 -15.64 6.12
CA PHE A 751 27.64 -15.99 6.00
C PHE A 751 26.79 -14.80 5.52
N SER A 752 25.91 -15.05 4.54
CA SER A 752 25.02 -14.03 3.97
C SER A 752 25.79 -12.79 3.49
N PHE A 753 25.51 -11.60 4.01
CA PHE A 753 26.26 -10.39 3.70
C PHE A 753 27.74 -10.48 4.13
N GLY A 754 28.05 -11.19 5.22
CA GLY A 754 29.41 -11.46 5.67
C GLY A 754 30.25 -12.22 4.65
N SER A 755 29.63 -12.95 3.71
CA SER A 755 30.32 -13.53 2.55
C SER A 755 30.99 -12.48 1.66
N LEU A 756 30.37 -11.32 1.46
CA LEU A 756 30.92 -10.23 0.65
C LEU A 756 32.15 -9.60 1.30
N VAL A 757 32.08 -9.43 2.63
CA VAL A 757 33.17 -8.87 3.42
C VAL A 757 34.33 -9.86 3.50
N ALA A 758 34.07 -11.15 3.75
CA ALA A 758 35.10 -12.20 3.75
C ALA A 758 35.81 -12.32 2.39
N TYR A 759 35.06 -12.18 1.28
CA TYR A 759 35.62 -12.15 -0.06
C TYR A 759 36.58 -10.98 -0.27
N GLU A 760 36.19 -9.77 0.14
CA GLU A 760 37.04 -8.58 0.01
C GLU A 760 38.25 -8.62 0.96
N ILE A 761 38.11 -9.19 2.16
CA ILE A 761 39.24 -9.45 3.08
C ILE A 761 40.26 -10.36 2.40
N ALA A 762 39.82 -11.48 1.82
CA ALA A 762 40.70 -12.43 1.17
C ALA A 762 41.50 -11.80 0.02
N LYS A 763 40.83 -10.99 -0.80
CA LYS A 763 41.46 -10.23 -1.89
C LYS A 763 42.50 -9.23 -1.37
N GLN A 764 42.19 -8.48 -0.31
CA GLN A 764 43.13 -7.51 0.26
C GLN A 764 44.34 -8.18 0.93
N LEU A 765 44.17 -9.39 1.50
CA LEU A 765 45.29 -10.22 1.97
C LEU A 765 46.16 -10.68 0.81
N GLU A 766 45.58 -11.24 -0.27
CA GLU A 766 46.34 -11.65 -1.45
C GLU A 766 47.12 -10.50 -2.09
N GLN A 767 46.52 -9.31 -2.19
CA GLN A 767 47.19 -8.09 -2.67
C GLN A 767 48.40 -7.67 -1.81
N LYS A 768 48.42 -8.07 -0.53
CA LYS A 768 49.55 -7.88 0.40
C LYS A 768 50.57 -9.03 0.35
N GLY A 769 50.44 -9.94 -0.63
CA GLY A 769 51.30 -11.13 -0.76
C GLY A 769 51.00 -12.22 0.27
N LYS A 770 49.85 -12.15 0.95
CA LYS A 770 49.44 -13.07 2.01
C LYS A 770 48.54 -14.17 1.43
N LYS A 771 48.87 -15.44 1.68
CA LYS A 771 48.16 -16.58 1.09
C LYS A 771 46.90 -16.95 1.88
N VAL A 772 45.76 -17.05 1.20
CA VAL A 772 44.47 -17.49 1.78
C VAL A 772 44.25 -18.96 1.42
N ALA A 773 44.36 -19.86 2.39
CA ALA A 773 44.20 -21.30 2.15
C ALA A 773 42.74 -21.71 1.99
N PHE A 774 41.81 -21.01 2.65
CA PHE A 774 40.39 -21.32 2.56
C PHE A 774 39.54 -20.06 2.54
N LEU A 775 38.63 -19.98 1.56
CA LEU A 775 37.57 -18.98 1.48
C LEU A 775 36.20 -19.67 1.31
N GLY A 776 35.41 -19.68 2.38
CA GLY A 776 34.05 -20.23 2.41
C GLY A 776 32.97 -19.16 2.22
N ILE A 777 32.06 -19.36 1.27
CA ILE A 777 30.93 -18.47 0.99
C ILE A 777 29.63 -19.21 1.32
N LEU A 778 28.97 -18.80 2.41
CA LEU A 778 27.77 -19.47 2.96
C LEU A 778 26.51 -18.69 2.58
N ASP A 779 25.74 -19.25 1.64
CA ASP A 779 24.39 -18.87 1.21
C ASP A 779 24.15 -17.36 1.00
N MET A 780 25.13 -16.70 0.37
CA MET A 780 25.12 -15.29 -0.02
C MET A 780 23.89 -14.86 -0.87
N PHE A 781 23.16 -15.79 -1.49
CA PHE A 781 22.17 -15.49 -2.55
C PHE A 781 20.73 -15.25 -2.06
N GLY A 782 20.58 -14.48 -0.99
CA GLY A 782 19.28 -14.08 -0.46
C GLY A 782 18.63 -12.97 -1.26
N ASN A 783 17.44 -13.23 -1.81
CA ASN A 783 16.51 -12.31 -2.49
C ASN A 783 16.85 -11.80 -3.89
N ASP A 784 18.09 -11.83 -4.37
CA ASP A 784 18.44 -11.24 -5.68
C ASP A 784 18.30 -12.20 -6.89
N LEU A 785 17.76 -13.40 -6.64
CA LEU A 785 17.47 -14.44 -7.65
C LEU A 785 16.03 -14.43 -8.17
N ARG A 786 15.21 -13.42 -7.84
CA ARG A 786 14.03 -13.12 -8.66
C ARG A 786 14.51 -12.38 -9.90
N PHE A 787 14.35 -13.01 -11.06
CA PHE A 787 14.60 -12.47 -12.41
C PHE A 787 14.10 -11.02 -12.57
N ASN A 788 14.93 -10.04 -12.19
CA ASN A 788 14.63 -8.61 -12.31
C ASN A 788 15.28 -7.97 -13.55
N PHE A 789 16.14 -8.70 -14.27
CA PHE A 789 16.74 -8.20 -15.51
C PHE A 789 15.71 -8.07 -16.64
N PHE A 790 14.77 -9.03 -16.74
CA PHE A 790 13.71 -8.98 -17.75
C PHE A 790 12.64 -7.93 -17.45
N LYS A 791 12.39 -7.59 -16.17
CA LYS A 791 11.31 -6.67 -15.80
C LYS A 791 11.63 -5.21 -16.08
N LYS A 792 12.91 -4.81 -15.95
CA LYS A 792 13.35 -3.40 -16.07
C LYS A 792 13.56 -2.95 -17.51
N GLN A 793 13.90 -3.86 -18.44
CA GLN A 793 13.89 -3.57 -19.88
C GLN A 793 12.51 -3.72 -20.51
N LEU A 794 11.68 -4.70 -20.09
CA LEU A 794 10.32 -4.78 -20.61
C LEU A 794 9.49 -3.55 -20.25
N THR A 795 9.63 -2.97 -19.06
CA THR A 795 8.88 -1.75 -18.69
C THR A 795 9.35 -0.50 -19.45
N ARG A 796 10.58 -0.47 -19.97
CA ARG A 796 11.04 0.60 -20.87
C ARG A 796 10.61 0.38 -22.32
N ILE A 797 10.42 -0.86 -22.77
CA ILE A 797 9.86 -1.17 -24.09
C ILE A 797 8.31 -1.15 -24.07
N LEU A 798 7.67 -1.30 -22.91
CA LEU A 798 6.21 -1.31 -22.74
C LEU A 798 5.61 0.03 -22.31
N THR A 799 6.34 1.14 -22.43
CA THR A 799 5.78 2.50 -22.36
C THR A 799 5.29 3.02 -23.71
N VAL A 800 5.13 2.13 -24.70
CA VAL A 800 4.23 2.37 -25.84
C VAL A 800 3.00 1.48 -25.70
N ASN A 801 1.88 2.17 -25.48
CA ASN A 801 0.48 1.72 -25.46
C ASN A 801 0.21 0.24 -25.86
N PRO A 802 0.02 -0.69 -24.89
CA PRO A 802 -0.16 -2.11 -25.15
C PRO A 802 -1.58 -2.49 -25.63
N LYS A 803 -2.37 -1.53 -26.14
CA LYS A 803 -3.75 -1.79 -26.60
C LYS A 803 -3.95 -1.76 -28.11
N LYS A 804 -2.91 -1.54 -28.93
CA LYS A 804 -3.03 -1.57 -30.42
C LYS A 804 -2.28 -2.70 -31.16
N LEU A 805 -1.48 -3.54 -30.50
CA LEU A 805 -0.62 -4.52 -31.18
C LEU A 805 -1.03 -6.00 -30.99
N ILE A 806 -2.19 -6.29 -30.41
CA ILE A 806 -2.63 -7.67 -30.14
C ILE A 806 -3.97 -7.93 -30.83
N LYS A 807 -4.04 -7.78 -32.16
CA LYS A 807 -5.18 -8.40 -32.87
C LYS A 807 -4.97 -8.96 -34.26
N LEU A 808 -3.81 -8.90 -34.91
CA LEU A 808 -3.66 -9.53 -36.23
C LEU A 808 -2.22 -9.98 -36.50
N ILE A 809 -1.97 -11.29 -36.45
CA ILE A 809 -0.67 -11.95 -36.78
C ILE A 809 0.33 -11.86 -35.63
N MET A 810 0.85 -13.01 -35.15
CA MET A 810 2.17 -13.20 -34.45
C MET A 810 2.22 -14.43 -33.52
N LYS A 811 1.43 -15.50 -33.72
CA LYS A 811 1.72 -16.80 -33.07
C LYS A 811 2.82 -17.59 -33.79
N LYS A 812 2.99 -17.40 -35.11
CA LYS A 812 4.02 -18.06 -35.93
C LYS A 812 5.39 -17.37 -35.94
N ILE A 813 5.42 -16.03 -35.88
CA ILE A 813 6.68 -15.26 -35.93
C ILE A 813 7.35 -15.22 -34.55
N PHE A 814 6.60 -15.14 -33.45
CA PHE A 814 7.18 -15.16 -32.10
C PHE A 814 7.95 -16.46 -31.80
N TYR A 815 7.42 -17.61 -32.27
CA TYR A 815 8.12 -18.90 -32.15
C TYR A 815 9.38 -18.98 -33.03
N LYS A 816 9.35 -18.39 -34.24
CA LYS A 816 10.56 -18.29 -35.10
C LYS A 816 11.60 -17.34 -34.49
N LEU A 817 11.18 -16.23 -33.89
CA LEU A 817 12.05 -15.26 -33.24
C LEU A 817 12.73 -15.85 -32.00
N ILE A 818 12.01 -16.61 -31.17
CA ILE A 818 12.60 -17.33 -30.03
C ILE A 818 13.59 -18.40 -30.49
N LYS A 819 13.30 -19.10 -31.59
CA LYS A 819 14.21 -20.11 -32.15
C LYS A 819 15.48 -19.48 -32.72
N LEU A 820 15.35 -18.30 -33.34
CA LEU A 820 16.47 -17.50 -33.86
C LEU A 820 17.31 -16.91 -32.71
N ILE A 821 16.68 -16.39 -31.65
CA ILE A 821 17.35 -15.90 -30.44
C ILE A 821 18.10 -17.05 -29.74
N LYS A 822 17.50 -18.25 -29.66
CA LYS A 822 18.21 -19.43 -29.13
C LYS A 822 19.40 -19.85 -29.99
N LEU A 823 19.30 -19.72 -31.32
CA LEU A 823 20.38 -20.03 -32.24
C LEU A 823 21.52 -19.00 -32.11
N ILE A 824 21.18 -17.71 -32.08
CA ILE A 824 22.12 -16.60 -31.89
C ILE A 824 22.82 -16.71 -30.53
N MET A 825 22.10 -17.02 -29.45
CA MET A 825 22.73 -17.27 -28.15
C MET A 825 23.66 -18.48 -28.18
N LYS A 826 23.31 -19.56 -28.89
CA LYS A 826 24.18 -20.73 -29.00
C LYS A 826 25.48 -20.41 -29.74
N THR A 827 25.43 -19.54 -30.76
CA THR A 827 26.61 -19.08 -31.50
C THR A 827 27.45 -18.07 -30.71
N ILE A 828 26.81 -17.16 -29.96
CA ILE A 828 27.49 -16.20 -29.06
C ILE A 828 28.19 -16.92 -27.90
N PHE A 829 27.56 -17.94 -27.30
CA PHE A 829 28.18 -18.72 -26.22
C PHE A 829 29.34 -19.61 -26.72
N TYR A 830 29.27 -20.11 -27.96
CA TYR A 830 30.37 -20.90 -28.54
C TYR A 830 31.56 -20.06 -29.01
N THR A 831 31.34 -18.75 -29.27
CA THR A 831 32.41 -17.80 -29.65
C THR A 831 32.98 -17.03 -28.45
N ALA A 832 32.22 -16.88 -27.36
CA ALA A 832 32.68 -16.24 -26.12
C ALA A 832 33.74 -17.05 -25.35
N ASP A 833 33.82 -18.37 -25.57
CA ASP A 833 34.81 -19.25 -24.92
C ASP A 833 36.24 -19.10 -25.49
N LYS A 834 36.41 -18.40 -26.64
CA LYS A 834 37.70 -18.23 -27.31
C LYS A 834 38.30 -16.82 -27.23
N LYS A 835 37.62 -15.85 -26.59
CA LYS A 835 38.07 -14.44 -26.52
C LYS A 835 37.98 -13.85 -25.11
N LEU A 836 38.32 -14.63 -24.08
CA LEU A 836 38.28 -14.18 -22.69
C LEU A 836 39.60 -13.56 -22.17
N ASP A 837 40.64 -13.50 -23.01
CA ASP A 837 41.96 -12.98 -22.64
C ASP A 837 42.25 -11.55 -23.12
N GLU A 838 41.35 -10.89 -23.86
CA GLU A 838 41.59 -9.54 -24.38
C GLU A 838 40.34 -8.65 -24.30
N ILE A 839 40.08 -8.04 -23.14
CA ILE A 839 39.20 -6.87 -23.05
C ILE A 839 39.86 -5.82 -22.14
N PRO A 840 40.25 -4.63 -22.66
CA PRO A 840 40.88 -3.57 -21.87
C PRO A 840 39.90 -2.91 -20.87
N GLN A 841 40.44 -2.54 -19.71
CA GLN A 841 39.79 -1.71 -18.70
C GLN A 841 39.60 -0.26 -19.21
N SER A 842 38.55 0.05 -19.95
CA SER A 842 38.01 1.42 -19.98
C SER A 842 36.75 1.50 -20.82
N THR A 843 35.65 1.91 -20.16
CA THR A 843 34.53 2.76 -20.62
C THR A 843 33.20 2.20 -20.14
N TYR A 844 32.83 2.55 -18.91
CA TYR A 844 31.43 2.61 -18.49
C TYR A 844 31.28 3.68 -17.41
N THR A 845 30.80 4.85 -17.78
CA THR A 845 30.34 5.91 -16.87
C THR A 845 28.82 5.87 -16.78
N PRO A 846 28.22 5.51 -15.63
CA PRO A 846 26.80 5.71 -15.38
C PRO A 846 26.59 7.01 -14.58
N ASN A 847 25.91 7.98 -15.19
CA ASN A 847 25.39 9.16 -14.50
C ASN A 847 24.08 8.84 -13.74
N ASN A 848 23.93 9.54 -12.61
CA ASN A 848 22.78 9.70 -11.70
C ASN A 848 22.61 8.73 -10.50
N THR A 849 23.18 9.19 -9.38
CA THR A 849 22.73 9.24 -7.96
C THR A 849 22.22 7.98 -7.24
N SER A 850 22.90 7.72 -6.11
CA SER A 850 22.58 6.92 -4.91
C SER A 850 22.34 5.41 -5.09
N ASP A 851 23.45 4.70 -5.27
CA ASP A 851 23.78 3.32 -4.87
C ASP A 851 24.58 2.63 -5.98
N LYS A 852 25.90 2.85 -5.98
CA LYS A 852 26.82 1.99 -6.72
C LYS A 852 26.74 0.60 -6.05
N LYS A 853 26.02 -0.33 -6.68
CA LYS A 853 26.05 -1.75 -6.29
C LYS A 853 27.50 -2.23 -6.32
N TYR A 854 27.96 -2.85 -5.23
CA TYR A 854 29.28 -3.46 -5.15
C TYR A 854 29.51 -4.44 -6.30
N ILE A 855 30.54 -4.19 -7.12
CA ILE A 855 30.96 -5.07 -8.21
C ILE A 855 32.14 -5.89 -7.68
N MET A 856 32.01 -7.21 -7.65
CA MET A 856 33.12 -8.08 -7.30
C MET A 856 34.14 -8.12 -8.43
N ASP A 857 35.38 -7.72 -8.13
CA ASP A 857 36.52 -7.97 -9.02
C ASP A 857 36.93 -9.45 -8.97
N ARG A 858 37.65 -9.93 -10.01
CA ARG A 858 38.12 -11.32 -10.08
C ARG A 858 39.02 -11.69 -8.89
N TYR A 859 38.65 -12.72 -8.14
CA TYR A 859 39.50 -13.38 -7.13
C TYR A 859 40.20 -14.60 -7.76
N GLN A 860 41.51 -14.73 -7.53
CA GLN A 860 42.34 -15.77 -8.17
C GLN A 860 42.40 -17.06 -7.35
N GLY A 861 42.16 -17.00 -6.03
CA GLY A 861 42.10 -18.17 -5.16
C GLY A 861 40.85 -19.05 -5.35
N LYS A 862 40.88 -20.26 -4.75
CA LYS A 862 39.72 -21.18 -4.74
C LYS A 862 38.64 -20.70 -3.76
N ILE A 863 37.38 -20.79 -4.17
CA ILE A 863 36.20 -20.45 -3.36
C ILE A 863 35.35 -21.69 -3.12
N THR A 864 35.07 -22.01 -1.86
CA THR A 864 34.16 -23.10 -1.49
C THR A 864 32.76 -22.56 -1.19
N LEU A 865 31.73 -23.07 -1.85
CA LEU A 865 30.34 -22.60 -1.71
C LEU A 865 29.53 -23.54 -0.80
N PHE A 866 28.78 -22.96 0.14
CA PHE A 866 27.82 -23.68 0.97
C PHE A 866 26.41 -23.12 0.73
N ILE A 867 25.48 -23.95 0.24
CA ILE A 867 24.15 -23.52 -0.23
C ILE A 867 23.05 -24.22 0.57
N ALA A 868 22.11 -23.44 1.10
CA ALA A 868 20.95 -23.97 1.83
C ALA A 868 19.99 -24.74 0.89
N GLN A 869 19.62 -25.97 1.27
CA GLN A 869 18.77 -26.84 0.46
C GLN A 869 17.34 -26.31 0.27
N GLY A 870 16.78 -25.62 1.27
CA GLY A 870 15.43 -25.05 1.22
C GLY A 870 15.22 -23.99 0.12
N ARG A 871 16.27 -23.56 -0.59
CA ARG A 871 16.19 -22.66 -1.76
C ARG A 871 16.14 -23.37 -3.11
N VAL A 872 16.49 -24.66 -3.19
CA VAL A 872 16.73 -25.37 -4.46
C VAL A 872 15.58 -26.34 -4.77
N ASN A 873 14.38 -25.80 -4.97
CA ASN A 873 13.33 -26.55 -5.66
C ASN A 873 13.39 -26.16 -7.15
N SER A 874 13.86 -27.07 -8.02
CA SER A 874 13.66 -27.11 -9.49
C SER A 874 14.68 -26.53 -10.50
N SER A 875 15.96 -26.27 -10.18
CA SER A 875 16.99 -25.94 -11.22
C SER A 875 18.23 -26.84 -11.11
N PRO A 876 18.84 -27.29 -12.24
CA PRO A 876 20.17 -27.90 -12.22
C PRO A 876 21.12 -26.91 -11.55
N THR A 877 21.82 -27.37 -10.51
CA THR A 877 22.72 -26.55 -9.69
C THR A 877 23.75 -25.83 -10.56
N GLU A 878 24.16 -26.46 -11.67
CA GLU A 878 25.07 -25.93 -12.70
C GLU A 878 24.57 -24.66 -13.40
N LYS A 879 23.27 -24.50 -13.66
CA LYS A 879 22.72 -23.27 -14.29
C LYS A 879 22.73 -22.07 -13.34
N LEU A 880 22.49 -22.33 -12.05
CA LEU A 880 22.58 -21.31 -11.02
C LEU A 880 24.03 -20.87 -10.85
N ILE A 881 24.95 -21.84 -10.75
CA ILE A 881 26.39 -21.60 -10.63
C ILE A 881 26.89 -20.81 -11.85
N SER A 882 26.63 -21.24 -13.09
CA SER A 882 27.06 -20.50 -14.30
C SER A 882 26.51 -19.07 -14.38
N LEU A 883 25.28 -18.82 -13.93
CA LEU A 883 24.70 -17.46 -13.84
C LEU A 883 25.38 -16.61 -12.77
N LEU A 884 25.76 -17.20 -11.64
CA LEU A 884 26.52 -16.52 -10.58
C LEU A 884 27.94 -16.18 -11.05
N PHE A 885 28.58 -17.08 -11.81
CA PHE A 885 29.91 -16.86 -12.40
C PHE A 885 29.89 -15.70 -13.40
N TYR A 886 28.88 -15.68 -14.28
CA TYR A 886 28.68 -14.58 -15.22
C TYR A 886 28.39 -13.24 -14.51
N ARG A 887 27.58 -13.25 -13.45
CA ARG A 887 27.16 -12.03 -12.74
C ARG A 887 28.24 -11.41 -11.85
N TYR A 888 29.11 -12.22 -11.26
CA TYR A 888 30.16 -11.78 -10.32
C TYR A 888 31.58 -11.92 -10.89
N GLY A 889 31.72 -12.28 -12.17
CA GLY A 889 33.01 -12.34 -12.87
C GLY A 889 33.91 -13.51 -12.46
N TRP A 890 33.42 -14.49 -11.71
CA TRP A 890 34.20 -15.66 -11.30
C TRP A 890 34.55 -16.55 -12.51
N SER A 891 35.77 -17.08 -12.54
CA SER A 891 36.21 -18.02 -13.57
C SER A 891 36.01 -19.45 -13.08
N GLN A 892 35.77 -20.44 -13.96
CA GLN A 892 35.68 -21.84 -13.52
C GLN A 892 36.92 -22.30 -12.73
N LYS A 893 38.08 -21.66 -12.92
CA LYS A 893 39.32 -21.95 -12.20
C LYS A 893 39.31 -21.52 -10.72
N SER A 894 38.47 -20.55 -10.33
CA SER A 894 38.34 -20.09 -8.94
C SER A 894 37.28 -20.86 -8.14
N LEU A 895 36.58 -21.82 -8.75
CA LEU A 895 35.60 -22.66 -8.06
C LEU A 895 36.26 -23.85 -7.36
N GLY A 896 36.15 -23.90 -6.04
CA GLY A 896 36.48 -25.06 -5.23
C GLY A 896 35.29 -26.02 -5.12
N GLN A 897 35.02 -26.49 -3.90
CA GLN A 897 33.93 -27.44 -3.64
C GLN A 897 32.58 -26.72 -3.49
N ILE A 898 31.49 -27.43 -3.78
CA ILE A 898 30.12 -26.94 -3.57
C ILE A 898 29.38 -27.92 -2.68
N HIS A 899 28.96 -27.42 -1.51
CA HIS A 899 28.30 -28.17 -0.48
C HIS A 899 26.85 -27.73 -0.34
N LYS A 900 25.91 -28.66 -0.47
CA LYS A 900 24.52 -28.44 -0.04
C LYS A 900 24.40 -28.67 1.46
N VAL A 901 23.75 -27.76 2.17
CA VAL A 901 23.53 -27.81 3.62
C VAL A 901 22.02 -27.84 3.89
N PRO A 902 21.52 -28.75 4.74
CA PRO A 902 20.10 -28.79 5.11
C PRO A 902 19.62 -27.49 5.76
N GLY A 903 18.33 -27.22 5.66
CA GLY A 903 17.71 -26.02 6.22
C GLY A 903 17.49 -24.88 5.22
N SER A 904 17.08 -23.74 5.77
CA SER A 904 16.86 -22.48 5.08
C SER A 904 18.08 -21.56 5.21
N HIS A 905 18.03 -20.38 4.60
CA HIS A 905 19.07 -19.36 4.75
C HIS A 905 19.43 -19.11 6.21
N ALA A 906 18.44 -18.86 7.07
CA ALA A 906 18.68 -18.57 8.48
C ALA A 906 19.00 -19.83 9.29
N SER A 907 18.34 -20.95 9.00
CA SER A 907 18.46 -22.16 9.82
C SER A 907 19.67 -23.04 9.48
N MET A 908 20.44 -22.75 8.41
CA MET A 908 21.66 -23.52 8.09
C MET A 908 22.83 -23.27 9.06
N VAL A 909 22.83 -22.13 9.76
CA VAL A 909 23.81 -21.76 10.80
C VAL A 909 23.28 -22.01 12.22
N GLN A 910 22.12 -22.67 12.35
CA GLN A 910 21.50 -23.04 13.63
C GLN A 910 21.39 -24.54 13.79
N GLU A 911 21.19 -25.02 15.02
CA GLU A 911 20.92 -26.43 15.30
C GLU A 911 19.62 -26.91 14.63
N PRO A 912 19.57 -28.15 14.11
CA PRO A 912 20.65 -29.15 14.06
C PRO A 912 21.56 -29.02 12.82
N ASN A 913 21.29 -28.07 11.91
CA ASN A 913 21.94 -28.01 10.58
C ASN A 913 23.38 -27.50 10.65
N VAL A 914 23.71 -26.67 11.64
CA VAL A 914 25.04 -26.10 11.81
C VAL A 914 26.11 -27.15 12.05
N LYS A 915 25.75 -28.28 12.68
CA LYS A 915 26.63 -29.46 12.80
C LYS A 915 27.05 -29.98 11.43
N ILE A 916 26.09 -30.15 10.52
CA ILE A 916 26.32 -30.63 9.15
C ILE A 916 27.15 -29.60 8.35
N LEU A 917 26.90 -28.31 8.56
CA LEU A 917 27.72 -27.23 8.00
C LEU A 917 29.17 -27.31 8.49
N ALA A 918 29.38 -27.50 9.79
CA ALA A 918 30.71 -27.62 10.40
C ALA A 918 31.48 -28.84 9.84
N ASP A 919 30.84 -30.01 9.75
CA ASP A 919 31.44 -31.22 9.17
C ASP A 919 31.90 -30.99 7.72
N LYS A 920 31.10 -30.27 6.92
CA LYS A 920 31.43 -29.93 5.53
C LYS A 920 32.56 -28.91 5.42
N ILE A 921 32.64 -27.95 6.34
CA ILE A 921 33.76 -27.02 6.45
C ILE A 921 35.04 -27.78 6.81
N GLN A 922 35.01 -28.63 7.84
CA GLN A 922 36.15 -29.47 8.23
C GLN A 922 36.62 -30.39 7.09
N CYS A 923 35.68 -31.01 6.36
CA CYS A 923 36.01 -31.82 5.18
C CYS A 923 36.69 -31.02 4.05
N SER A 924 36.34 -29.73 3.94
CA SER A 924 36.95 -28.83 2.94
C SER A 924 38.34 -28.35 3.38
N LEU A 925 38.55 -28.17 4.68
CA LEU A 925 39.84 -27.76 5.27
C LEU A 925 40.89 -28.88 5.27
N THR A 926 40.46 -30.15 5.32
CA THR A 926 41.35 -31.33 5.41
C THR A 926 41.76 -31.94 4.06
N LYS A 927 41.15 -31.53 2.95
CA LYS A 927 41.38 -32.11 1.61
C LYS A 927 42.39 -31.37 0.73
N ASP A 928 42.96 -30.26 1.22
CA ASP A 928 44.02 -29.49 0.52
C ASP A 928 45.35 -29.51 1.32
N SER A 929 45.55 -30.46 2.25
CA SER A 929 46.86 -30.79 2.85
C SER A 929 47.60 -31.86 2.06
#